data_AF-A0A3A8NJ52-F1
#
_entry.id   AF-A0A3A8NJ52-F1
#
_cell.length_a   1.000
_cell.length_b   1.000
_cell.length_c   1.000
_cell.angle_alpha   90.00
_cell.angle_beta   90.00
_cell.angle_gamma   90.00
#
_symmetry.space_group_name_H-M   'P 1'
#
loop_
_entity.id
_entity.type
_entity.pdbx_description
1 polymer ?
#
loop_
_entity_poly.entity_id
_entity_poly.type
_entity_poly.pdbx_seq_one_letter_code
_entity_poly.pdbx_strand_id
1 'polypeptide(L)'
;MRLRSRISGRTWDTAPNPVVPDLFEVLDRPGAPSSRLVPEGVEGAEEKSFLGQWPESIDLHSLERLAEPLRDGVPWSTWVNTLPLVPQIDKKAQLHPLEREAIAQLPHLQHVCHRPRLHLRVDEERLAVSRARRVSSRATATLVSHPGDWEHRTLRGIQPARILATQIEDDWNLYENRVAVCLVDHLLAWVGQRREELSRIKSMAEESGDFGEEALGSRWRGQRLFALWGKYSSDNALMQELLRALQLVERLERDLQALLDSPLYQELPRTRSVPVALQPTNILVNDPHYRKVAALWRAWARYGHVPHPSREEVRRQRQAACRDFGAFARLIVVRALSDLGYQPPAGTLLAASAVVELSGPRGTARLECAEGGMTLECEKARLRFVPLLVPLTRDGSGSLWQQVREHAASSLNTVVLALGRPQEGDTAETTRAISGWEWPRLLPISPWSLDAVERVTRVIHGWEAATRLAGYPPRAVVRPDPGVSLPKWMQRVGDSVAIVAPANATEQQRLLAECARRGGELEREQQQARNARRPFDPGRLSALDQLKKLLPLAARMESCLRCPVCETAPGSFEPRPAGNEDWDQWSWWCRCKRCESEWGLRVCGECRAAYPVLEPGGCQGPATGERRAAGWVDRHYGRDLWAEPCGGSESPDAFRCSHCGRCPERGCSHCLGRLLQPPA
;
A
#
# COMPACT_ATOMS: atom_id res chain seq x y z
N MET A 1 17.44 -21.33 13.77
CA MET A 1 17.40 -20.04 13.04
C MET A 1 16.78 -19.01 13.97
N ARG A 2 17.52 -17.99 14.41
CA ARG A 2 16.95 -16.91 15.23
C ARG A 2 16.30 -15.86 14.34
N LEU A 3 15.10 -15.44 14.70
CA LEU A 3 14.31 -14.48 13.95
C LEU A 3 14.04 -13.25 14.80
N ARG A 4 14.00 -12.09 14.15
CA ARG A 4 13.57 -10.83 14.77
C ARG A 4 12.30 -10.34 14.06
N SER A 5 11.23 -10.12 14.82
CA SER A 5 10.03 -9.49 14.27
C SER A 5 10.34 -8.03 13.90
N ARG A 6 10.02 -7.60 12.68
CA ARG A 6 10.19 -6.21 12.27
C ARG A 6 9.18 -5.27 12.93
N ILE A 7 8.05 -5.79 13.39
CA ILE A 7 7.03 -4.99 14.08
C ILE A 7 7.40 -4.78 15.55
N SER A 8 7.55 -5.85 16.34
CA SER A 8 7.87 -5.71 17.79
C SER A 8 9.35 -5.58 18.12
N GLY A 9 10.25 -5.93 17.19
CA GLY A 9 11.68 -6.04 17.48
C GLY A 9 12.07 -7.23 18.35
N ARG A 10 11.11 -8.03 18.81
CA ARG A 10 11.32 -9.22 19.65
C ARG A 10 12.00 -10.33 18.85
N THR A 11 12.91 -11.04 19.52
CA THR A 11 13.62 -12.18 18.96
C THR A 11 12.93 -13.50 19.33
N TRP A 12 12.90 -14.42 18.39
CA TRP A 12 12.29 -15.74 18.52
C TRP A 12 13.28 -16.81 18.03
N ASP A 13 13.36 -17.93 18.75
CA ASP A 13 14.22 -19.05 18.35
C ASP A 13 13.55 -19.93 17.25
N THR A 14 12.24 -19.80 17.06
CA THR A 14 11.43 -20.50 16.06
C THR A 14 10.44 -19.54 15.38
N ALA A 15 10.20 -19.70 14.07
CA ALA A 15 9.19 -18.91 13.36
C ALA A 15 7.77 -19.40 13.70
N PRO A 16 6.76 -18.51 13.81
CA PRO A 16 5.37 -18.92 13.85
C PRO A 16 4.95 -19.62 12.55
N ASN A 17 3.91 -20.46 12.58
CA ASN A 17 3.35 -21.12 11.41
C ASN A 17 1.85 -20.79 11.32
N PRO A 18 1.35 -20.21 10.20
CA PRO A 18 2.08 -19.80 9.00
C PRO A 18 3.00 -18.58 9.21
N VAL A 19 3.93 -18.35 8.29
CA VAL A 19 4.89 -17.23 8.32
C VAL A 19 4.44 -16.14 7.36
N VAL A 20 4.34 -14.89 7.82
CA VAL A 20 4.18 -13.74 6.91
C VAL A 20 5.54 -13.41 6.25
N PRO A 21 5.64 -13.42 4.90
CA PRO A 21 6.86 -13.01 4.20
C PRO A 21 7.28 -11.59 4.60
N ASP A 22 8.58 -11.30 4.58
CA ASP A 22 9.13 -9.97 4.88
C ASP A 22 8.90 -9.46 6.33
N LEU A 23 8.08 -10.12 7.16
CA LEU A 23 7.79 -9.73 8.56
C LEU A 23 8.99 -9.97 9.51
N PHE A 24 9.82 -10.95 9.18
CA PHE A 24 10.93 -11.37 10.02
C PHE A 24 12.28 -11.08 9.37
N GLU A 25 13.24 -10.68 10.18
CA GLU A 25 14.66 -10.62 9.84
C GLU A 25 15.35 -11.86 10.39
N VAL A 26 16.22 -12.46 9.58
CA VAL A 26 17.09 -13.56 9.98
C VAL A 26 18.30 -12.98 10.70
N LEU A 27 18.52 -13.42 11.93
CA LEU A 27 19.72 -13.09 12.70
C LEU A 27 20.76 -14.20 12.47
N ASP A 28 21.59 -14.02 11.45
CA ASP A 28 22.82 -14.82 11.31
C ASP A 28 23.90 -14.31 12.28
N ARG A 29 24.98 -15.09 12.45
CA ARG A 29 26.07 -14.88 13.43
C ARG A 29 26.45 -13.40 13.64
N PRO A 30 26.88 -12.97 14.85
CA PRO A 30 27.26 -11.58 15.10
C PRO A 30 28.28 -11.09 14.07
N GLY A 31 27.86 -10.12 13.24
CA GLY A 31 28.66 -9.55 12.13
C GLY A 31 28.15 -9.84 10.71
N ALA A 32 27.21 -10.79 10.52
CA ALA A 32 26.53 -10.96 9.24
C ALA A 32 25.37 -9.95 9.09
N PRO A 33 25.13 -9.37 7.90
CA PRO A 33 24.00 -8.47 7.68
C PRO A 33 22.69 -9.25 7.87
N SER A 34 21.75 -8.69 8.63
CA SER A 34 20.41 -9.26 8.81
C SER A 34 19.68 -9.29 7.47
N SER A 35 19.42 -10.48 6.93
CA SER A 35 18.62 -10.64 5.70
C SER A 35 17.14 -10.80 6.04
N ARG A 36 16.24 -10.32 5.17
CA ARG A 36 14.80 -10.49 5.36
C ARG A 36 14.38 -11.92 5.02
N LEU A 37 13.41 -12.47 5.74
CA LEU A 37 12.88 -13.81 5.49
C LEU A 37 11.97 -13.82 4.27
N VAL A 38 12.32 -14.64 3.27
CA VAL A 38 11.54 -14.84 2.03
C VAL A 38 11.21 -16.33 1.84
N PRO A 39 10.09 -16.69 1.15
CA PRO A 39 9.57 -18.06 1.12
C PRO A 39 10.51 -19.14 0.57
N GLU A 40 11.39 -18.77 -0.35
CA GLU A 40 12.36 -19.67 -0.99
C GLU A 40 13.76 -19.08 -0.79
N GLY A 41 14.68 -19.90 -0.28
CA GLY A 41 16.10 -19.50 -0.14
C GLY A 41 16.63 -19.41 1.30
N VAL A 42 15.88 -19.87 2.29
CA VAL A 42 16.41 -20.08 3.65
C VAL A 42 16.34 -21.56 3.99
N GLU A 43 17.50 -22.18 4.24
CA GLU A 43 17.58 -23.58 4.67
C GLU A 43 16.74 -23.78 5.95
N GLY A 44 15.86 -24.79 5.94
CA GLY A 44 14.94 -25.09 7.04
C GLY A 44 13.64 -24.27 7.08
N ALA A 45 13.40 -23.38 6.10
CA ALA A 45 12.10 -22.73 5.90
C ALA A 45 11.20 -23.46 4.89
N GLU A 46 11.71 -24.51 4.24
CA GLU A 46 11.04 -25.24 3.15
C GLU A 46 9.77 -25.99 3.59
N GLU A 47 9.68 -26.36 4.87
CA GLU A 47 8.51 -27.05 5.44
C GLU A 47 7.43 -26.09 5.98
N LYS A 48 7.65 -24.76 5.87
CA LYS A 48 6.74 -23.77 6.47
C LYS A 48 5.70 -23.29 5.47
N SER A 49 4.47 -23.12 5.95
CA SER A 49 3.41 -22.46 5.19
C SER A 49 3.62 -20.94 5.26
N PHE A 50 3.72 -20.29 4.10
CA PHE A 50 3.78 -18.83 4.01
C PHE A 50 2.38 -18.24 3.83
N LEU A 51 2.10 -17.15 4.53
CA LEU A 51 0.82 -16.46 4.48
C LEU A 51 0.84 -15.40 3.38
N GLY A 52 -0.12 -15.48 2.47
CA GLY A 52 -0.23 -14.58 1.31
C GLY A 52 0.52 -15.10 0.08
N GLN A 53 0.17 -14.55 -1.08
CA GLN A 53 0.85 -14.86 -2.34
C GLN A 53 2.06 -13.93 -2.51
N TRP A 54 3.09 -14.36 -3.24
CA TRP A 54 4.16 -13.45 -3.63
C TRP A 54 3.61 -12.43 -4.65
N PRO A 55 4.01 -11.14 -4.61
CA PRO A 55 3.53 -10.16 -5.59
C PRO A 55 3.80 -10.59 -7.03
N GLU A 56 2.90 -10.18 -7.92
CA GLU A 56 3.05 -10.44 -9.35
C GLU A 56 4.22 -9.68 -9.95
N SER A 57 4.76 -10.19 -11.05
CA SER A 57 5.92 -9.62 -11.76
C SER A 57 5.71 -8.15 -12.14
N ILE A 58 4.48 -7.78 -12.49
CA ILE A 58 4.09 -6.41 -12.84
C ILE A 58 4.27 -5.42 -11.68
N ASP A 59 3.92 -5.82 -10.47
CA ASP A 59 4.07 -4.98 -9.27
C ASP A 59 5.54 -4.84 -8.92
N LEU A 60 6.28 -5.96 -8.95
CA LEU A 60 7.71 -5.99 -8.67
C LEU A 60 8.49 -5.10 -9.65
N HIS A 61 8.19 -5.19 -10.95
CA HIS A 61 8.87 -4.37 -11.95
C HIS A 61 8.53 -2.88 -11.79
N SER A 62 7.29 -2.56 -11.44
CA SER A 62 6.88 -1.16 -11.19
C SER A 62 7.60 -0.58 -9.96
N LEU A 63 7.74 -1.36 -8.90
CA LEU A 63 8.50 -1.00 -7.70
C LEU A 63 9.99 -0.80 -8.01
N GLU A 64 10.60 -1.72 -8.76
CA GLU A 64 12.00 -1.63 -9.20
C GLU A 64 12.26 -0.33 -9.97
N ARG A 65 11.41 -0.01 -10.95
CA ARG A 65 11.55 1.21 -11.76
C ARG A 65 11.36 2.49 -10.93
N LEU A 66 10.48 2.47 -9.93
CA LEU A 66 10.28 3.59 -9.00
C LEU A 66 11.45 3.75 -8.02
N ALA A 67 12.06 2.65 -7.59
CA ALA A 67 13.19 2.64 -6.67
C ALA A 67 14.52 2.99 -7.36
N GLU A 68 14.67 2.72 -8.66
CA GLU A 68 15.90 2.99 -9.44
C GLU A 68 16.48 4.41 -9.29
N PRO A 69 15.69 5.50 -9.35
CA PRO A 69 16.18 6.86 -9.11
C PRO A 69 16.35 7.21 -7.62
N LEU A 70 15.86 6.38 -6.70
CA LEU A 70 15.79 6.62 -5.25
C LEU A 70 16.85 5.81 -4.49
N ARG A 71 18.09 5.92 -4.95
CA ARG A 71 19.24 5.25 -4.33
C ARG A 71 19.71 5.96 -3.05
N ASP A 72 20.57 5.29 -2.32
CA ASP A 72 21.15 5.83 -1.09
C ASP A 72 21.91 7.14 -1.35
N GLY A 73 21.62 8.15 -0.52
CA GLY A 73 22.29 9.44 -0.57
C GLY A 73 21.73 10.39 -1.61
N VAL A 74 20.56 10.09 -2.19
CA VAL A 74 19.85 11.01 -3.10
C VAL A 74 19.27 12.21 -2.32
N PRO A 75 19.33 13.44 -2.87
CA PRO A 75 18.76 14.64 -2.22
C PRO A 75 17.26 14.51 -1.93
N TRP A 76 16.80 15.06 -0.81
CA TRP A 76 15.37 15.08 -0.42
C TRP A 76 14.46 15.61 -1.53
N SER A 77 14.91 16.63 -2.28
CA SER A 77 14.14 17.20 -3.39
C SER A 77 13.81 16.19 -4.48
N THR A 78 14.71 15.24 -4.78
CA THR A 78 14.45 14.18 -5.74
C THR A 78 13.32 13.28 -5.27
N TRP A 79 13.28 12.92 -3.98
CA TRP A 79 12.20 12.12 -3.41
C TRP A 79 10.85 12.84 -3.52
N VAL A 80 10.80 14.14 -3.21
CA VAL A 80 9.56 14.93 -3.32
C VAL A 80 9.08 15.05 -4.77
N ASN A 81 10.02 15.20 -5.72
CA ASN A 81 9.70 15.38 -7.14
C ASN A 81 9.36 14.07 -7.86
N THR A 82 9.82 12.92 -7.37
CA THR A 82 9.47 11.61 -7.95
C THR A 82 7.99 11.30 -7.72
N LEU A 83 7.25 11.09 -8.81
CA LEU A 83 5.85 10.67 -8.76
C LEU A 83 5.76 9.23 -8.23
N PRO A 84 4.96 8.96 -7.17
CA PRO A 84 4.85 7.63 -6.56
C PRO A 84 3.88 6.72 -7.33
N LEU A 85 3.96 6.76 -8.66
CA LEU A 85 3.03 6.10 -9.56
C LEU A 85 3.79 5.43 -10.70
N VAL A 86 3.16 4.47 -11.36
CA VAL A 86 3.81 3.70 -12.42
C VAL A 86 4.48 4.63 -13.45
N PRO A 87 5.79 4.46 -13.72
CA PRO A 87 6.48 5.30 -14.68
C PRO A 87 6.10 4.92 -16.12
N GLN A 88 6.16 5.90 -17.03
CA GLN A 88 5.97 5.71 -18.48
C GLN A 88 4.62 5.08 -18.85
N ILE A 89 3.53 5.53 -18.22
CA ILE A 89 2.16 5.09 -18.50
C ILE A 89 1.80 5.27 -19.97
N ASP A 90 2.28 6.35 -20.59
CA ASP A 90 2.15 6.64 -22.01
C ASP A 90 2.64 5.49 -22.89
N LYS A 91 3.87 5.02 -22.64
CA LYS A 91 4.45 3.91 -23.41
C LYS A 91 3.79 2.57 -23.08
N LYS A 92 3.40 2.37 -21.81
CA LYS A 92 2.79 1.13 -21.35
C LYS A 92 1.35 0.94 -21.82
N ALA A 93 0.64 2.04 -22.08
CA ALA A 93 -0.70 2.07 -22.65
C ALA A 93 -0.72 1.69 -24.14
N GLN A 94 0.41 1.84 -24.83
CA GLN A 94 0.53 1.52 -26.25
C GLN A 94 0.75 0.03 -26.50
N LEU A 95 0.34 -0.40 -27.69
CA LEU A 95 0.54 -1.76 -28.18
C LEU A 95 2.05 -2.07 -28.32
N HIS A 96 2.52 -3.04 -27.56
CA HIS A 96 3.87 -3.56 -27.49
C HIS A 96 4.31 -4.18 -28.84
N PRO A 97 5.60 -4.11 -29.21
CA PRO A 97 6.10 -4.71 -30.46
C PRO A 97 5.77 -6.19 -30.64
N LEU A 98 5.78 -6.97 -29.54
CA LEU A 98 5.40 -8.39 -29.59
C LEU A 98 3.91 -8.59 -29.94
N GLU A 99 3.00 -7.75 -29.44
CA GLU A 99 1.56 -7.83 -29.79
C GLU A 99 1.35 -7.51 -31.26
N ARG A 100 2.04 -6.49 -31.77
CA ARG A 100 1.97 -6.11 -33.19
C ARG A 100 2.36 -7.28 -34.07
N GLU A 101 3.47 -7.95 -33.75
CA GLU A 101 3.92 -9.13 -34.47
C GLU A 101 2.97 -10.31 -34.28
N ALA A 102 2.47 -10.55 -33.06
CA ALA A 102 1.53 -11.63 -32.77
C ALA A 102 0.23 -11.46 -33.56
N ILE A 103 -0.37 -10.27 -33.55
CA ILE A 103 -1.58 -9.94 -34.33
C ILE A 103 -1.31 -10.12 -35.83
N ALA A 104 -0.16 -9.65 -36.33
CA ALA A 104 0.18 -9.76 -37.74
C ALA A 104 0.38 -11.21 -38.20
N GLN A 105 1.00 -12.06 -37.38
CA GLN A 105 1.33 -13.45 -37.72
C GLN A 105 0.30 -14.48 -37.22
N LEU A 106 -0.70 -14.07 -36.44
CA LEU A 106 -1.73 -14.95 -35.89
C LEU A 106 -2.40 -15.84 -36.95
N PRO A 107 -2.78 -15.36 -38.15
CA PRO A 107 -3.38 -16.24 -39.16
C PRO A 107 -2.47 -17.40 -39.59
N HIS A 108 -1.15 -17.18 -39.60
CA HIS A 108 -0.18 -18.24 -39.92
C HIS A 108 -0.06 -19.26 -38.78
N LEU A 109 -0.10 -18.80 -37.53
CA LEU A 109 -0.12 -19.67 -36.36
C LEU A 109 -1.40 -20.51 -36.32
N GLN A 110 -2.56 -19.89 -36.57
CA GLN A 110 -3.85 -20.59 -36.68
C GLN A 110 -3.83 -21.63 -37.79
N HIS A 111 -3.25 -21.31 -38.95
CA HIS A 111 -3.09 -22.28 -40.04
C HIS A 111 -2.28 -23.50 -39.62
N VAL A 112 -1.13 -23.30 -38.97
CA VAL A 112 -0.27 -24.41 -38.51
C VAL A 112 -0.97 -25.27 -37.45
N CYS A 113 -1.71 -24.66 -36.53
CA CYS A 113 -2.45 -25.39 -35.50
C CYS A 113 -3.63 -26.21 -36.05
N HIS A 114 -4.31 -25.74 -37.09
CA HIS A 114 -5.43 -26.46 -37.71
C HIS A 114 -5.03 -27.40 -38.84
N ARG A 115 -3.93 -27.11 -39.55
CA ARG A 115 -3.40 -27.89 -40.67
C ARG A 115 -1.88 -28.06 -40.51
N PRO A 116 -1.44 -28.82 -39.50
CA PRO A 116 -0.03 -29.04 -39.27
C PRO A 116 0.57 -29.88 -40.40
N ARG A 117 1.89 -29.75 -40.59
CA ARG A 117 2.65 -30.71 -41.37
C ARG A 117 2.76 -32.01 -40.58
N LEU A 118 2.44 -33.12 -41.24
CA LEU A 118 2.52 -34.46 -40.70
C LEU A 118 3.53 -35.25 -41.55
N HIS A 119 4.38 -36.02 -40.89
CA HIS A 119 5.20 -37.03 -41.57
C HIS A 119 4.59 -38.41 -41.33
N LEU A 120 4.73 -39.32 -42.28
CA LEU A 120 4.27 -40.69 -42.09
C LEU A 120 5.32 -41.45 -41.27
N ARG A 121 4.95 -41.93 -40.08
CA ARG A 121 5.75 -42.86 -39.28
C ARG A 121 5.38 -44.28 -39.67
N VAL A 122 6.40 -45.10 -39.89
CA VAL A 122 6.25 -46.50 -40.28
C VAL A 122 6.70 -47.36 -39.11
N ASP A 123 5.73 -47.92 -38.38
CA ASP A 123 5.98 -48.78 -37.22
C ASP A 123 5.69 -50.24 -37.58
N GLU A 124 6.49 -51.16 -37.05
CA GLU A 124 6.27 -52.61 -37.22
C GLU A 124 5.74 -53.19 -35.91
N GLU A 125 4.49 -53.66 -35.92
CA GLU A 125 3.82 -54.23 -34.75
C GLU A 125 3.27 -55.63 -35.04
N ARG A 126 3.29 -56.52 -34.04
CA ARG A 126 2.71 -57.86 -34.14
C ARG A 126 1.20 -57.80 -33.89
N LEU A 127 0.43 -57.88 -34.96
CA LEU A 127 -1.04 -57.83 -34.91
C LEU A 127 -1.65 -59.19 -35.24
N ALA A 128 -2.89 -59.43 -34.81
CA ALA A 128 -3.66 -60.57 -35.29
C ALA A 128 -3.75 -60.54 -36.82
N VAL A 129 -3.62 -61.69 -37.48
CA VAL A 129 -3.60 -61.77 -38.95
C VAL A 129 -4.83 -61.11 -39.58
N SER A 130 -5.99 -61.21 -38.94
CA SER A 130 -7.23 -60.55 -39.38
C SER A 130 -7.19 -59.01 -39.38
N ARG A 131 -6.31 -58.40 -38.58
CA ARG A 131 -6.13 -56.94 -38.47
C ARG A 131 -4.94 -56.42 -39.27
N ALA A 132 -4.09 -57.31 -39.78
CA ALA A 132 -2.88 -56.93 -40.51
C ALA A 132 -3.23 -56.48 -41.94
N ARG A 133 -3.10 -55.17 -42.21
CA ARG A 133 -3.33 -54.62 -43.57
C ARG A 133 -2.12 -54.80 -44.50
N ARG A 134 -0.91 -54.62 -43.98
CA ARG A 134 0.34 -54.74 -44.74
C ARG A 134 1.36 -55.54 -43.94
N VAL A 135 1.88 -56.60 -44.54
CA VAL A 135 2.87 -57.48 -43.90
C VAL A 135 4.27 -56.90 -44.09
N SER A 136 5.06 -56.85 -43.01
CA SER A 136 6.46 -56.40 -43.08
C SER A 136 7.30 -57.40 -43.88
N SER A 137 8.34 -56.93 -44.58
CA SER A 137 9.33 -57.80 -45.22
C SER A 137 10.07 -58.71 -44.22
N ARG A 138 10.09 -58.34 -42.94
CA ARG A 138 10.69 -59.11 -41.84
C ARG A 138 9.71 -60.06 -41.15
N ALA A 139 8.45 -60.10 -41.59
CA ALA A 139 7.41 -60.88 -40.92
C ALA A 139 7.73 -62.38 -40.88
N THR A 140 8.22 -62.96 -41.97
CA THR A 140 8.55 -64.39 -42.03
C THR A 140 9.66 -64.76 -41.06
N ALA A 141 10.73 -63.96 -40.99
CA ALA A 141 11.86 -64.20 -40.08
C ALA A 141 11.43 -64.05 -38.60
N THR A 142 10.58 -63.07 -38.31
CA THR A 142 10.04 -62.83 -36.96
C THR A 142 9.10 -63.95 -36.53
N LEU A 143 8.27 -64.45 -37.45
CA LEU A 143 7.33 -65.54 -37.19
C LEU A 143 8.06 -66.84 -36.88
N VAL A 144 9.13 -67.17 -37.63
CA VAL A 144 9.93 -68.38 -37.36
C VAL A 144 10.62 -68.32 -35.99
N SER A 145 11.06 -67.14 -35.57
CA SER A 145 11.75 -66.95 -34.28
C SER A 145 10.82 -66.86 -33.07
N HIS A 146 9.51 -66.68 -33.27
CA HIS A 146 8.53 -66.52 -32.17
C HIS A 146 7.38 -67.53 -32.27
N PRO A 147 7.56 -68.76 -31.75
CA PRO A 147 6.56 -69.82 -31.79
C PRO A 147 5.23 -69.49 -31.08
N GLY A 148 5.25 -68.54 -30.13
CA GLY A 148 4.07 -68.08 -29.41
C GLY A 148 3.08 -67.26 -30.24
N ASP A 149 3.44 -66.90 -31.48
CA ASP A 149 2.57 -66.19 -32.42
C ASP A 149 1.91 -67.13 -33.45
N TRP A 150 2.05 -68.45 -33.26
CA TRP A 150 1.50 -69.49 -34.14
C TRP A 150 0.12 -69.93 -33.65
N GLU A 151 -0.83 -70.08 -34.57
CA GLU A 151 -2.13 -70.69 -34.28
C GLU A 151 -2.03 -72.22 -34.41
N HIS A 152 -1.51 -72.69 -35.55
CA HIS A 152 -1.33 -74.12 -35.83
C HIS A 152 -0.04 -74.39 -36.61
N ARG A 153 0.57 -75.56 -36.39
CA ARG A 153 1.62 -76.13 -37.24
C ARG A 153 0.98 -77.13 -38.20
N THR A 154 1.05 -76.87 -39.50
CA THR A 154 0.53 -77.78 -40.53
C THR A 154 1.69 -78.49 -41.23
N LEU A 155 1.42 -79.60 -41.93
CA LEU A 155 2.42 -80.33 -42.71
C LEU A 155 3.06 -79.49 -43.83
N ARG A 156 2.44 -78.36 -44.23
CA ARG A 156 2.90 -77.47 -45.31
C ARG A 156 3.49 -76.15 -44.80
N GLY A 157 3.49 -75.89 -43.49
CA GLY A 157 4.00 -74.65 -42.92
C GLY A 157 3.31 -74.23 -41.63
N ILE A 158 3.63 -73.01 -41.18
CA ILE A 158 3.12 -72.41 -39.94
C ILE A 158 1.92 -71.53 -40.29
N GLN A 159 0.80 -71.71 -39.60
CA GLN A 159 -0.33 -70.78 -39.63
C GLN A 159 -0.17 -69.77 -38.49
N PRO A 160 0.10 -68.49 -38.77
CA PRO A 160 0.24 -67.45 -37.74
C PRO A 160 -1.11 -67.06 -37.13
N ALA A 161 -1.17 -66.92 -35.80
CA ALA A 161 -2.25 -66.20 -35.12
C ALA A 161 -1.98 -64.69 -35.16
N ARG A 162 -0.70 -64.30 -35.01
CA ARG A 162 -0.22 -62.92 -35.11
C ARG A 162 0.93 -62.83 -36.11
N ILE A 163 0.98 -61.73 -36.86
CA ILE A 163 2.00 -61.46 -37.87
C ILE A 163 2.55 -60.04 -37.69
N LEU A 164 3.84 -59.86 -37.97
CA LEU A 164 4.46 -58.54 -37.97
C LEU A 164 3.90 -57.73 -39.15
N ALA A 165 3.09 -56.74 -38.84
CA ALA A 165 2.46 -55.85 -39.79
C ALA A 165 3.09 -54.46 -39.72
N THR A 166 3.16 -53.80 -40.87
CA THR A 166 3.60 -52.41 -40.96
C THR A 166 2.38 -51.50 -40.80
N GLN A 167 2.35 -50.74 -39.71
CA GLN A 167 1.40 -49.66 -39.49
C GLN A 167 2.00 -48.35 -40.02
N ILE A 168 1.21 -47.60 -40.78
CA ILE A 168 1.58 -46.25 -41.23
C ILE A 168 0.67 -45.30 -40.47
N GLU A 169 1.26 -44.51 -39.57
CA GLU A 169 0.56 -43.53 -38.73
C GLU A 169 1.07 -42.13 -39.03
N ASP A 170 0.22 -41.13 -38.83
CA ASP A 170 0.62 -39.73 -38.93
C ASP A 170 1.44 -39.34 -37.68
N ASP A 171 2.65 -38.84 -37.90
CA ASP A 171 3.51 -38.29 -36.84
C ASP A 171 3.19 -36.81 -36.63
N TRP A 172 2.40 -36.55 -35.59
CA TRP A 172 2.08 -35.20 -35.12
C TRP A 172 3.27 -34.54 -34.41
N ASN A 173 4.23 -35.32 -33.91
CA ASN A 173 5.30 -34.89 -33.00
C ASN A 173 6.56 -34.38 -33.72
N LEU A 174 6.38 -33.60 -34.79
CA LEU A 174 7.47 -32.87 -35.43
C LEU A 174 7.98 -31.75 -34.52
N TYR A 175 9.28 -31.44 -34.62
CA TYR A 175 9.90 -30.36 -33.86
C TYR A 175 9.17 -29.02 -34.06
N GLU A 176 8.78 -28.74 -35.30
CA GLU A 176 8.14 -27.51 -35.72
C GLU A 176 6.70 -27.40 -35.21
N ASN A 177 6.00 -28.52 -35.11
CA ASN A 177 4.66 -28.60 -34.52
C ASN A 177 4.73 -28.31 -33.02
N ARG A 178 5.74 -28.85 -32.34
CA ARG A 178 6.00 -28.52 -30.94
C ARG A 178 6.35 -27.05 -30.73
N VAL A 179 7.14 -26.46 -31.65
CA VAL A 179 7.43 -25.02 -31.62
C VAL A 179 6.13 -24.21 -31.69
N ALA A 180 5.19 -24.56 -32.56
CA ALA A 180 3.91 -23.85 -32.69
C ALA A 180 3.04 -23.93 -31.42
N VAL A 181 2.91 -25.13 -30.82
CA VAL A 181 2.16 -25.32 -29.57
C VAL A 181 2.81 -24.57 -28.41
N CYS A 182 4.13 -24.76 -28.18
CA CYS A 182 4.83 -24.03 -27.13
C CYS A 182 4.75 -22.51 -27.34
N LEU A 183 4.74 -22.03 -28.59
CA LEU A 183 4.58 -20.61 -28.88
C LEU A 183 3.21 -20.08 -28.43
N VAL A 184 2.13 -20.82 -28.68
CA VAL A 184 0.79 -20.43 -28.22
C VAL A 184 0.74 -20.35 -26.69
N ASP A 185 1.30 -21.34 -25.98
CA ASP A 185 1.38 -21.31 -24.51
C ASP A 185 2.15 -20.08 -24.00
N HIS A 186 3.29 -19.78 -24.62
CA HIS A 186 4.11 -18.62 -24.28
C HIS A 186 3.41 -17.29 -24.57
N LEU A 187 2.71 -17.18 -25.71
CA LEU A 187 1.96 -15.99 -26.08
C LEU A 187 0.75 -15.80 -25.17
N LEU A 188 0.02 -16.86 -24.81
CA LEU A 188 -1.08 -16.80 -23.85
C LEU A 188 -0.62 -16.28 -22.49
N ALA A 189 0.49 -16.81 -21.96
CA ALA A 189 1.06 -16.33 -20.69
C ALA A 189 1.44 -14.84 -20.76
N TRP A 190 2.08 -14.42 -21.85
CA TRP A 190 2.49 -13.04 -22.05
C TRP A 190 1.29 -12.09 -22.23
N VAL A 191 0.31 -12.45 -23.05
CA VAL A 191 -0.90 -11.67 -23.33
C VAL A 191 -1.74 -11.52 -22.07
N GLY A 192 -1.85 -12.57 -21.24
CA GLY A 192 -2.55 -12.51 -19.95
C GLY A 192 -1.95 -11.45 -19.01
N GLN A 193 -0.63 -11.47 -18.80
CA GLN A 193 0.07 -10.46 -17.99
C GLN A 193 -0.14 -9.03 -18.52
N ARG A 194 -0.11 -8.91 -19.85
CA ARG A 194 -0.23 -7.63 -20.54
C ARG A 194 -1.64 -7.07 -20.50
N ARG A 195 -2.68 -7.92 -20.62
CA ARG A 195 -4.08 -7.56 -20.39
C ARG A 195 -4.28 -7.01 -18.98
N GLU A 196 -3.72 -7.70 -17.99
CA GLU A 196 -3.78 -7.26 -16.61
C GLU A 196 -3.11 -5.89 -16.40
N GLU A 197 -1.95 -5.65 -17.01
CA GLU A 197 -1.31 -4.34 -16.96
C GLU A 197 -2.19 -3.23 -17.53
N LEU A 198 -2.71 -3.42 -18.74
CA LEU A 198 -3.58 -2.43 -19.39
C LEU A 198 -4.87 -2.21 -18.58
N SER A 199 -5.42 -3.26 -17.98
CA SER A 199 -6.58 -3.18 -17.10
C SER A 199 -6.30 -2.35 -15.84
N ARG A 200 -5.13 -2.53 -15.20
CA ARG A 200 -4.72 -1.71 -14.04
C ARG A 200 -4.52 -0.24 -14.40
N ILE A 201 -3.93 0.04 -15.57
CA ILE A 201 -3.80 1.42 -16.07
C ILE A 201 -5.19 2.04 -16.29
N LYS A 202 -6.11 1.28 -16.90
CA LYS A 202 -7.49 1.73 -17.13
C LYS A 202 -8.19 2.05 -15.82
N SER A 203 -8.15 1.15 -14.82
CA SER A 203 -8.78 1.41 -13.52
C SER A 203 -8.20 2.63 -12.82
N MET A 204 -6.88 2.82 -12.85
CA MET A 204 -6.23 3.99 -12.26
C MET A 204 -6.62 5.30 -12.97
N ALA A 205 -6.82 5.26 -14.29
CA ALA A 205 -7.28 6.40 -15.06
C ALA A 205 -8.78 6.70 -14.82
N GLU A 206 -9.61 5.68 -14.66
CA GLU A 206 -11.02 5.82 -14.26
C GLU A 206 -11.16 6.42 -12.85
N GLU A 207 -10.36 5.96 -11.89
CA GLU A 207 -10.28 6.54 -10.54
C GLU A 207 -10.01 8.05 -10.60
N SER A 208 -9.21 8.52 -11.57
CA SER A 208 -8.92 9.95 -11.74
C SER A 208 -10.12 10.76 -12.24
N GLY A 209 -10.92 10.18 -13.13
CA GLY A 209 -12.12 10.82 -13.68
C GLY A 209 -13.16 11.10 -12.59
N ASP A 210 -13.25 10.21 -11.60
CA ASP A 210 -14.08 10.36 -10.40
C ASP A 210 -13.61 11.49 -9.47
N PHE A 211 -12.47 12.15 -9.74
CA PHE A 211 -11.89 13.22 -8.89
C PHE A 211 -11.97 14.63 -9.51
N GLY A 212 -12.67 14.79 -10.65
CA GLY A 212 -12.87 16.07 -11.35
C GLY A 212 -13.74 17.10 -10.60
N GLU A 213 -13.92 18.31 -11.15
CA GLU A 213 -14.50 19.49 -10.47
C GLU A 213 -15.91 19.30 -9.84
N GLU A 214 -16.65 18.27 -10.24
CA GLU A 214 -18.00 17.92 -9.73
C GLU A 214 -17.99 16.73 -8.74
N ALA A 215 -16.81 16.23 -8.35
CA ALA A 215 -16.66 14.98 -7.60
C ALA A 215 -16.96 15.07 -6.09
N LEU A 216 -17.55 13.98 -5.59
CA LEU A 216 -17.77 13.65 -4.18
C LEU A 216 -16.54 13.95 -3.30
N GLY A 217 -16.69 14.83 -2.30
CA GLY A 217 -15.68 15.01 -1.23
C GLY A 217 -15.01 16.39 -1.14
N SER A 218 -13.78 16.43 -0.60
CA SER A 218 -13.00 17.67 -0.43
C SER A 218 -12.48 18.20 -1.76
N ARG A 219 -12.92 19.40 -2.18
CA ARG A 219 -12.40 20.13 -3.35
C ARG A 219 -10.86 20.18 -3.37
N TRP A 220 -10.24 20.27 -2.21
CA TRP A 220 -8.78 20.33 -2.07
C TRP A 220 -8.11 19.01 -2.41
N ARG A 221 -8.73 17.89 -2.06
CA ARG A 221 -8.29 16.55 -2.48
C ARG A 221 -8.30 16.44 -4.00
N GLY A 222 -9.41 16.81 -4.65
CA GLY A 222 -9.54 16.80 -6.11
C GLY A 222 -8.42 17.60 -6.80
N GLN A 223 -8.14 18.82 -6.32
CA GLN A 223 -7.04 19.65 -6.84
C GLN A 223 -5.65 19.01 -6.69
N ARG A 224 -5.36 18.37 -5.56
CA ARG A 224 -4.07 17.69 -5.33
C ARG A 224 -3.91 16.48 -6.24
N LEU A 225 -4.94 15.65 -6.33
CA LEU A 225 -4.92 14.47 -7.20
C LEU A 225 -4.82 14.88 -8.69
N PHE A 226 -5.52 15.93 -9.09
CA PHE A 226 -5.39 16.51 -10.43
C PHE A 226 -3.99 17.08 -10.66
N ALA A 227 -3.34 17.70 -9.68
CA ALA A 227 -1.95 18.15 -9.85
C ALA A 227 -0.96 16.96 -10.01
N LEU A 228 -1.25 15.81 -9.39
CA LEU A 228 -0.44 14.60 -9.50
C LEU A 228 -0.64 13.87 -10.84
N TRP A 229 -1.88 13.75 -11.31
CA TRP A 229 -2.26 12.91 -12.45
C TRP A 229 -2.81 13.65 -13.68
N GLY A 230 -3.26 14.89 -13.50
CA GLY A 230 -4.00 15.66 -14.50
C GLY A 230 -3.28 15.84 -15.83
N LYS A 231 -1.93 15.77 -15.83
CA LYS A 231 -1.11 15.77 -17.05
C LYS A 231 -1.39 14.58 -17.98
N TYR A 232 -1.78 13.43 -17.42
CA TYR A 232 -2.15 12.23 -18.17
C TYR A 232 -3.67 12.15 -18.40
N SER A 233 -4.48 12.74 -17.51
CA SER A 233 -5.94 12.74 -17.62
C SER A 233 -6.49 13.69 -18.68
N SER A 234 -5.78 14.76 -19.03
CA SER A 234 -6.20 15.70 -20.07
C SER A 234 -6.00 15.16 -21.50
N ASP A 235 -5.27 14.05 -21.64
CA ASP A 235 -4.95 13.48 -22.95
C ASP A 235 -5.97 12.40 -23.34
N ASN A 236 -7.08 12.84 -23.94
CA ASN A 236 -8.07 11.93 -24.51
C ASN A 236 -7.46 10.94 -25.52
N ALA A 237 -6.33 11.29 -26.18
CA ALA A 237 -5.68 10.39 -27.11
C ALA A 237 -5.02 9.21 -26.39
N LEU A 238 -4.36 9.45 -25.25
CA LEU A 238 -3.78 8.38 -24.43
C LEU A 238 -4.84 7.37 -23.96
N MET A 239 -6.00 7.86 -23.51
CA MET A 239 -7.11 6.99 -23.11
C MET A 239 -7.65 6.18 -24.29
N GLN A 240 -7.79 6.80 -25.46
CA GLN A 240 -8.21 6.07 -26.67
C GLN A 240 -7.19 5.01 -27.10
N GLU A 241 -5.89 5.31 -27.01
CA GLU A 241 -4.82 4.35 -27.28
C GLU A 241 -4.86 3.17 -26.33
N LEU A 242 -5.04 3.43 -25.02
CA LEU A 242 -5.16 2.41 -23.99
C LEU A 242 -6.34 1.46 -24.26
N LEU A 243 -7.54 2.02 -24.49
CA LEU A 243 -8.74 1.23 -24.76
C LEU A 243 -8.60 0.40 -26.04
N ARG A 244 -7.97 0.98 -27.07
CA ARG A 244 -7.69 0.27 -28.33
C ARG A 244 -6.70 -0.87 -28.12
N ALA A 245 -5.62 -0.64 -27.37
CA ALA A 245 -4.64 -1.67 -27.05
C ALA A 245 -5.29 -2.81 -26.25
N LEU A 246 -6.06 -2.49 -25.20
CA LEU A 246 -6.76 -3.46 -24.38
C LEU A 246 -7.71 -4.33 -25.22
N GLN A 247 -8.52 -3.72 -26.09
CA GLN A 247 -9.43 -4.45 -26.98
C GLN A 247 -8.69 -5.40 -27.93
N LEU A 248 -7.56 -4.98 -28.49
CA LEU A 248 -6.75 -5.81 -29.39
C LEU A 248 -6.10 -6.98 -28.64
N VAL A 249 -5.60 -6.74 -27.42
CA VAL A 249 -5.01 -7.77 -26.55
C VAL A 249 -6.07 -8.79 -26.11
N GLU A 250 -7.25 -8.36 -25.69
CA GLU A 250 -8.38 -9.25 -25.34
C GLU A 250 -8.87 -10.07 -26.54
N ARG A 251 -8.82 -9.51 -27.74
CA ARG A 251 -9.13 -10.26 -28.96
C ARG A 251 -8.05 -11.30 -29.26
N LEU A 252 -6.78 -10.91 -29.18
CA LEU A 252 -5.65 -11.82 -29.36
C LEU A 252 -5.70 -12.97 -28.34
N GLU A 253 -6.01 -12.69 -27.07
CA GLU A 253 -6.16 -13.71 -26.04
C GLU A 253 -7.25 -14.74 -26.41
N ARG A 254 -8.43 -14.28 -26.81
CA ARG A 254 -9.53 -15.14 -27.24
C ARG A 254 -9.16 -15.98 -28.46
N ASP A 255 -8.53 -15.37 -29.47
CA ASP A 255 -8.13 -16.08 -30.69
C ASP A 255 -7.03 -17.12 -30.42
N LEU A 256 -6.13 -16.86 -29.46
CA LEU A 256 -5.12 -17.82 -28.99
C LEU A 256 -5.75 -18.94 -28.13
N GLN A 257 -6.71 -18.61 -27.26
CA GLN A 257 -7.45 -19.61 -26.47
C GLN A 257 -8.22 -20.57 -27.38
N ALA A 258 -8.79 -20.09 -28.48
CA ALA A 258 -9.46 -20.94 -29.48
C ALA A 258 -8.51 -21.98 -30.12
N LEU A 259 -7.20 -21.73 -30.13
CA LEU A 259 -6.22 -22.69 -30.64
C LEU A 259 -5.97 -23.87 -29.70
N LEU A 260 -6.34 -23.77 -28.43
CA LEU A 260 -6.24 -24.88 -27.48
C LEU A 260 -7.14 -26.07 -27.88
N ASP A 261 -8.20 -25.81 -28.65
CA ASP A 261 -9.10 -26.83 -29.21
C ASP A 261 -8.68 -27.30 -30.60
N SER A 262 -7.54 -26.83 -31.13
CA SER A 262 -7.08 -27.22 -32.46
C SER A 262 -6.59 -28.69 -32.51
N PRO A 263 -6.68 -29.37 -33.67
CA PRO A 263 -6.21 -30.75 -33.83
C PRO A 263 -4.77 -30.97 -33.36
N LEU A 264 -3.87 -30.01 -33.66
CA LEU A 264 -2.48 -30.09 -33.25
C LEU A 264 -2.31 -30.13 -31.72
N TYR A 265 -3.15 -29.38 -31.00
CA TYR A 265 -3.14 -29.31 -29.54
C TYR A 265 -3.75 -30.56 -28.88
N GLN A 266 -4.71 -31.22 -29.54
CA GLN A 266 -5.36 -32.44 -29.04
C GLN A 266 -4.44 -33.67 -29.15
N GLU A 267 -3.65 -33.75 -30.22
CA GLU A 267 -2.81 -34.91 -30.53
C GLU A 267 -1.41 -34.85 -29.90
N LEU A 268 -0.91 -33.66 -29.50
CA LEU A 268 0.44 -33.50 -28.96
C LEU A 268 0.52 -33.65 -27.43
N PRO A 269 1.53 -34.38 -26.89
CA PRO A 269 1.77 -34.45 -25.46
C PRO A 269 2.32 -33.11 -24.91
N ARG A 270 1.66 -32.58 -23.88
CA ARG A 270 1.92 -31.25 -23.26
C ARG A 270 3.25 -31.12 -22.50
N THR A 271 4.05 -32.19 -22.38
CA THR A 271 5.16 -32.27 -21.42
C THR A 271 6.56 -32.01 -22.00
N ARG A 272 6.69 -31.44 -23.20
CA ARG A 272 8.01 -31.38 -23.89
C ARG A 272 8.46 -29.97 -24.25
N SER A 273 9.41 -29.45 -23.46
CA SER A 273 10.06 -28.14 -23.66
C SER A 273 10.86 -28.02 -24.97
N VAL A 274 10.74 -26.87 -25.63
CA VAL A 274 11.52 -26.48 -26.82
C VAL A 274 12.58 -25.46 -26.40
N PRO A 275 13.86 -25.62 -26.81
CA PRO A 275 14.90 -24.63 -26.54
C PRO A 275 14.53 -23.25 -27.10
N VAL A 276 14.87 -22.20 -26.35
CA VAL A 276 14.60 -20.80 -26.73
C VAL A 276 15.26 -20.46 -28.08
N ALA A 277 16.49 -20.95 -28.29
CA ALA A 277 17.17 -20.85 -29.57
C ALA A 277 16.64 -21.90 -30.54
N LEU A 278 15.92 -21.45 -31.58
CA LEU A 278 15.38 -22.34 -32.62
C LEU A 278 16.47 -22.90 -33.51
N GLN A 279 16.38 -24.20 -33.78
CA GLN A 279 17.18 -24.86 -34.81
C GLN A 279 16.60 -24.55 -36.20
N PRO A 280 17.42 -24.11 -37.17
CA PRO A 280 16.94 -23.84 -38.53
C PRO A 280 16.70 -25.17 -39.26
N THR A 281 15.44 -25.60 -39.34
CA THR A 281 15.04 -26.79 -40.10
C THR A 281 14.47 -26.41 -41.47
N ASN A 282 14.44 -27.37 -42.40
CA ASN A 282 13.88 -27.15 -43.74
C ASN A 282 12.42 -26.68 -43.71
N ILE A 283 11.61 -27.16 -42.74
CA ILE A 283 10.21 -26.75 -42.59
C ILE A 283 10.12 -25.31 -42.10
N LEU A 284 10.87 -24.92 -41.04
CA LEU A 284 10.86 -23.54 -40.53
C LEU A 284 11.43 -22.52 -41.53
N VAL A 285 12.31 -22.93 -42.43
CA VAL A 285 12.94 -22.04 -43.42
C VAL A 285 12.10 -21.92 -44.70
N ASN A 286 11.60 -23.04 -45.23
CA ASN A 286 11.00 -23.06 -46.57
C ASN A 286 9.47 -22.94 -46.58
N ASP A 287 8.77 -23.46 -45.57
CA ASP A 287 7.31 -23.38 -45.54
C ASP A 287 6.84 -21.94 -45.19
N PRO A 288 5.95 -21.33 -45.99
CA PRO A 288 5.50 -19.96 -45.76
C PRO A 288 4.89 -19.70 -44.38
N HIS A 289 4.12 -20.65 -43.84
CA HIS A 289 3.44 -20.47 -42.55
C HIS A 289 4.41 -20.70 -41.39
N TYR A 290 5.19 -21.78 -41.43
CA TYR A 290 6.16 -22.07 -40.37
C TYR A 290 7.30 -21.04 -40.30
N ARG A 291 7.67 -20.42 -41.43
CA ARG A 291 8.62 -19.29 -41.43
C ARG A 291 8.12 -18.11 -40.61
N LYS A 292 6.82 -17.81 -40.69
CA LYS A 292 6.19 -16.73 -39.90
C LYS A 292 6.05 -17.11 -38.43
N VAL A 293 5.71 -18.36 -38.12
CA VAL A 293 5.72 -18.89 -36.75
C VAL A 293 7.13 -18.81 -36.14
N ALA A 294 8.18 -19.16 -36.88
CA ALA A 294 9.56 -19.03 -36.43
C ALA A 294 9.99 -17.56 -36.21
N ALA A 295 9.50 -16.63 -37.04
CA ALA A 295 9.73 -15.20 -36.83
C ALA A 295 9.06 -14.70 -35.54
N LEU A 296 7.81 -15.12 -35.30
CA LEU A 296 7.06 -14.79 -34.08
C LEU A 296 7.72 -15.38 -32.83
N TRP A 297 8.21 -16.62 -32.89
CA TRP A 297 8.99 -17.21 -31.80
C TRP A 297 10.24 -16.39 -31.47
N ARG A 298 10.99 -15.94 -32.48
CA ARG A 298 12.17 -15.08 -32.25
C ARG A 298 11.78 -13.72 -31.66
N ALA A 299 10.62 -13.17 -32.04
CA ALA A 299 10.09 -11.97 -31.41
C ALA A 299 9.76 -12.23 -29.93
N TRP A 300 9.07 -13.33 -29.61
CA TRP A 300 8.82 -13.73 -28.23
C TRP A 300 10.12 -13.96 -27.44
N ALA A 301 11.10 -14.68 -28.00
CA ALA A 301 12.38 -14.95 -27.35
C ALA A 301 13.17 -13.66 -27.02
N ARG A 302 12.99 -12.61 -27.82
CA ARG A 302 13.63 -11.31 -27.61
C ARG A 302 12.90 -10.43 -26.59
N TYR A 303 11.57 -10.52 -26.52
CA TYR A 303 10.75 -9.56 -25.77
C TYR A 303 10.03 -10.14 -24.55
N GLY A 304 9.67 -11.42 -24.58
CA GLY A 304 8.81 -12.08 -23.57
C GLY A 304 9.46 -13.27 -22.87
N HIS A 305 10.64 -13.73 -23.30
CA HIS A 305 11.33 -14.82 -22.63
C HIS A 305 12.02 -14.36 -21.34
N VAL A 306 11.57 -14.92 -20.21
CA VAL A 306 12.22 -14.78 -18.91
C VAL A 306 12.94 -16.10 -18.59
N PRO A 307 14.27 -16.09 -18.40
CA PRO A 307 15.01 -17.30 -18.03
C PRO A 307 14.47 -17.87 -16.72
N HIS A 308 14.45 -19.20 -16.58
CA HIS A 308 14.13 -19.82 -15.30
C HIS A 308 15.26 -19.53 -14.31
N PRO A 309 15.02 -18.71 -13.27
CA PRO A 309 16.07 -18.35 -12.32
C PRO A 309 16.45 -19.56 -11.46
N SER A 310 17.74 -19.64 -11.08
CA SER A 310 18.16 -20.57 -10.04
C SER A 310 17.55 -20.18 -8.68
N ARG A 311 17.51 -21.10 -7.71
CA ARG A 311 17.00 -20.81 -6.36
C ARG A 311 17.70 -19.60 -5.70
N GLU A 312 19.02 -19.50 -5.86
CA GLU A 312 19.79 -18.38 -5.32
C GLU A 312 19.47 -17.07 -6.02
N GLU A 313 19.18 -17.11 -7.33
CA GLU A 313 18.77 -15.94 -8.09
C GLU A 313 17.35 -15.48 -7.68
N VAL A 314 16.41 -16.42 -7.48
CA VAL A 314 15.08 -16.12 -6.91
C VAL A 314 15.21 -15.43 -5.56
N ARG A 315 16.05 -15.96 -4.66
CA ARG A 315 16.30 -15.36 -3.34
C ARG A 315 16.82 -13.93 -3.46
N ARG A 316 17.81 -13.71 -4.32
CA ARG A 316 18.38 -12.37 -4.57
C ARG A 316 17.34 -11.40 -5.12
N GLN A 317 16.53 -11.83 -6.08
CA GLN A 317 15.44 -11.04 -6.67
C GLN A 317 14.38 -10.67 -5.63
N ARG A 318 13.94 -11.63 -4.81
CA ARG A 318 12.97 -11.37 -3.73
C ARG A 318 13.52 -10.42 -2.68
N GLN A 319 14.77 -10.57 -2.29
CA GLN A 319 15.44 -9.67 -1.36
C GLN A 319 15.61 -8.26 -1.93
N ALA A 320 15.86 -8.13 -3.24
CA ALA A 320 15.87 -6.84 -3.95
C ALA A 320 14.48 -6.20 -3.96
N ALA A 321 13.44 -6.96 -4.34
CA ALA A 321 12.07 -6.49 -4.31
C ALA A 321 11.63 -5.96 -2.93
N CYS A 322 12.01 -6.65 -1.85
CA CYS A 322 11.79 -6.19 -0.47
C CYS A 322 12.44 -4.82 -0.20
N ARG A 323 13.64 -4.57 -0.74
CA ARG A 323 14.32 -3.27 -0.63
C ARG A 323 13.65 -2.22 -1.49
N ASP A 324 13.27 -2.56 -2.72
CA ASP A 324 12.58 -1.64 -3.64
C ASP A 324 11.23 -1.20 -3.07
N PHE A 325 10.49 -2.13 -2.45
CA PHE A 325 9.26 -1.79 -1.72
C PHE A 325 9.53 -0.91 -0.50
N GLY A 326 10.64 -1.12 0.21
CA GLY A 326 11.08 -0.24 1.29
C GLY A 326 11.39 1.19 0.81
N ALA A 327 12.03 1.33 -0.36
CA ALA A 327 12.26 2.63 -1.00
C ALA A 327 10.94 3.28 -1.44
N PHE A 328 10.02 2.52 -2.04
CA PHE A 328 8.69 3.02 -2.38
C PHE A 328 7.89 3.50 -1.16
N ALA A 329 7.89 2.74 -0.06
CA ALA A 329 7.27 3.17 1.19
C ALA A 329 7.89 4.46 1.73
N ARG A 330 9.22 4.61 1.64
CA ARG A 330 9.94 5.83 2.02
C ARG A 330 9.55 7.01 1.14
N LEU A 331 9.40 6.80 -0.17
CA LEU A 331 8.90 7.80 -1.11
C LEU A 331 7.53 8.33 -0.68
N ILE A 332 6.59 7.43 -0.36
CA ILE A 332 5.25 7.82 0.10
C ILE A 332 5.32 8.65 1.39
N VAL A 333 6.11 8.23 2.39
CA VAL A 333 6.24 8.95 3.67
C VAL A 333 6.90 10.32 3.50
N VAL A 334 7.99 10.40 2.72
CA VAL A 334 8.68 11.68 2.43
C VAL A 334 7.75 12.66 1.73
N ARG A 335 6.99 12.17 0.74
CA ARG A 335 6.01 12.99 0.03
C ARG A 335 4.87 13.42 0.96
N ALA A 336 4.38 12.52 1.81
CA ALA A 336 3.36 12.83 2.81
C ALA A 336 3.81 13.92 3.80
N LEU A 337 5.07 13.90 4.23
CA LEU A 337 5.66 14.95 5.07
C LEU A 337 5.77 16.29 4.33
N SER A 338 6.25 16.26 3.08
CA SER A 338 6.32 17.45 2.23
C SER A 338 4.93 18.07 1.98
N ASP A 339 3.92 17.22 1.82
CA ASP A 339 2.52 17.57 1.64
C ASP A 339 1.88 18.27 2.85
N LEU A 340 2.43 18.01 4.05
CA LEU A 340 2.10 18.69 5.31
C LEU A 340 2.97 19.94 5.57
N GLY A 341 3.82 20.31 4.62
CA GLY A 341 4.70 21.48 4.71
C GLY A 341 5.98 21.25 5.51
N TYR A 342 6.34 20.00 5.82
CA TYR A 342 7.64 19.71 6.45
C TYR A 342 8.77 19.77 5.44
N GLN A 343 9.83 20.51 5.80
CA GLN A 343 11.02 20.66 5.00
C GLN A 343 12.27 20.36 5.84
N PRO A 344 13.25 19.61 5.29
CA PRO A 344 14.54 19.43 5.93
C PRO A 344 15.45 20.65 5.71
N PRO A 345 16.60 20.72 6.40
CA PRO A 345 17.68 21.63 6.05
C PRO A 345 18.07 21.51 4.56
N ALA A 346 18.47 22.62 3.95
CA ALA A 346 18.90 22.66 2.55
C ALA A 346 20.06 21.69 2.30
N GLY A 347 20.00 20.96 1.18
CA GLY A 347 21.03 20.00 0.79
C GLY A 347 20.99 18.65 1.52
N THR A 348 19.95 18.38 2.32
CA THR A 348 19.79 17.09 3.01
C THR A 348 19.76 15.93 2.02
N LEU A 349 20.64 14.96 2.25
CA LEU A 349 20.72 13.69 1.52
C LEU A 349 20.02 12.59 2.33
N LEU A 350 19.20 11.78 1.67
CA LEU A 350 18.47 10.69 2.32
C LEU A 350 19.15 9.35 2.02
N ALA A 351 19.97 8.87 2.97
CA ALA A 351 20.58 7.55 2.95
C ALA A 351 19.70 6.47 3.63
N ALA A 352 20.03 5.20 3.43
CA ALA A 352 19.35 4.05 4.06
C ALA A 352 19.17 4.19 5.57
N SER A 353 20.15 4.77 6.26
CA SER A 353 20.18 4.99 7.72
C SER A 353 20.28 6.47 8.10
N ALA A 354 19.53 7.34 7.42
CA ALA A 354 19.53 8.77 7.68
C ALA A 354 18.66 9.15 8.89
N VAL A 355 19.10 10.18 9.63
CA VAL A 355 18.28 10.91 10.60
C VAL A 355 18.13 12.32 10.07
N VAL A 356 16.88 12.75 9.87
CA VAL A 356 16.55 14.04 9.27
C VAL A 356 15.69 14.84 10.23
N GLU A 357 16.18 16.01 10.61
CA GLU A 357 15.40 17.02 11.32
C GLU A 357 14.52 17.78 10.30
N LEU A 358 13.25 17.95 10.61
CA LEU A 358 12.25 18.57 9.76
C LEU A 358 11.63 19.76 10.48
N SER A 359 11.46 20.85 9.75
CA SER A 359 10.73 22.04 10.21
C SER A 359 9.47 22.19 9.38
N GLY A 360 8.33 22.40 10.03
CA GLY A 360 7.05 22.57 9.36
C GLY A 360 6.15 23.60 10.05
N PRO A 361 4.95 23.85 9.51
CA PRO A 361 4.03 24.87 10.02
C PRO A 361 3.52 24.60 11.44
N ARG A 362 3.70 23.38 11.96
CA ARG A 362 3.21 22.92 13.28
C ARG A 362 4.33 22.65 14.28
N GLY A 363 5.57 22.97 13.90
CA GLY A 363 6.76 22.76 14.72
C GLY A 363 7.77 21.84 14.05
N THR A 364 8.66 21.28 14.86
CA THR A 364 9.70 20.37 14.41
C THR A 364 9.27 18.92 14.52
N ALA A 365 9.86 18.07 13.67
CA ALA A 365 9.72 16.63 13.69
C ALA A 365 11.06 15.99 13.28
N ARG A 366 11.33 14.77 13.74
CA ARG A 366 12.55 14.03 13.41
C ARG A 366 12.18 12.74 12.70
N LEU A 367 12.71 12.53 11.49
CA LEU A 367 12.51 11.31 10.70
C LEU A 367 13.79 10.47 10.74
N GLU A 368 13.69 9.29 11.35
CA GLU A 368 14.75 8.28 11.32
C GLU A 368 14.42 7.21 10.29
N CYS A 369 15.31 7.00 9.34
CA CYS A 369 15.24 5.95 8.33
C CYS A 369 16.14 4.79 8.73
N ALA A 370 15.65 3.57 8.52
CA ALA A 370 16.42 2.33 8.64
C ALA A 370 16.01 1.35 7.53
N GLU A 371 16.78 0.28 7.33
CA GLU A 371 16.43 -0.76 6.34
C GLU A 371 15.11 -1.46 6.67
N GLY A 372 14.77 -1.56 7.96
CA GLY A 372 13.57 -2.23 8.44
C GLY A 372 12.32 -1.35 8.51
N GLY A 373 12.42 -0.03 8.32
CA GLY A 373 11.29 0.90 8.43
C GLY A 373 11.71 2.34 8.68
N MET A 374 10.75 3.18 9.03
CA MET A 374 10.96 4.60 9.36
C MET A 374 10.32 4.93 10.70
N THR A 375 10.90 5.85 11.45
CA THR A 375 10.31 6.35 12.70
C THR A 375 10.22 7.87 12.62
N LEU A 376 9.01 8.39 12.77
CA LEU A 376 8.73 9.82 12.89
C LEU A 376 8.54 10.13 14.38
N GLU A 377 9.36 11.04 14.90
CA GLU A 377 9.29 11.53 16.27
C GLU A 377 8.80 12.98 16.28
N CYS A 378 7.75 13.22 17.05
CA CYS A 378 7.17 14.55 17.28
C CYS A 378 7.01 14.73 18.79
N GLU A 379 7.65 15.76 19.35
CA GLU A 379 7.67 16.01 20.81
C GLU A 379 8.18 14.80 21.60
N LYS A 380 7.29 14.06 22.29
CA LYS A 380 7.60 12.82 23.03
C LYS A 380 6.96 11.58 22.42
N ALA A 381 6.20 11.73 21.34
CA ALA A 381 5.51 10.64 20.68
C ALA A 381 6.32 10.14 19.48
N ARG A 382 6.22 8.84 19.23
CA ARG A 382 6.84 8.17 18.08
C ARG A 382 5.79 7.45 17.26
N LEU A 383 5.93 7.55 15.94
CA LEU A 383 5.14 6.85 14.93
C LEU A 383 6.08 6.05 14.05
N ARG A 384 5.88 4.73 13.99
CA ARG A 384 6.76 3.84 13.24
C ARG A 384 6.06 3.34 11.97
N PHE A 385 6.74 3.38 10.84
CA PHE A 385 6.32 2.81 9.57
C PHE A 385 7.13 1.55 9.26
N VAL A 386 6.46 0.43 9.01
CA VAL A 386 7.08 -0.86 8.69
C VAL A 386 6.58 -1.32 7.32
N PRO A 387 7.40 -1.25 6.26
CA PRO A 387 7.02 -1.77 4.95
C PRO A 387 7.09 -3.29 4.96
N LEU A 388 5.99 -3.95 4.62
CA LEU A 388 5.88 -5.39 4.41
C LEU A 388 5.50 -5.67 2.96
N LEU A 389 6.40 -6.32 2.20
CA LEU A 389 6.11 -6.77 0.84
C LEU A 389 5.22 -8.02 0.88
N VAL A 390 3.93 -7.79 1.14
CA VAL A 390 2.88 -8.80 1.16
C VAL A 390 1.66 -8.21 0.43
N PRO A 391 1.23 -8.80 -0.69
CA PRO A 391 -0.01 -8.44 -1.36
C PRO A 391 -1.22 -8.64 -0.46
N LEU A 392 -2.09 -7.64 -0.39
CA LEU A 392 -3.41 -7.79 0.21
C LEU A 392 -4.31 -8.52 -0.78
N THR A 393 -4.65 -9.76 -0.46
CA THR A 393 -5.68 -10.51 -1.17
C THR A 393 -6.95 -10.55 -0.32
N ARG A 394 -8.12 -10.67 -0.95
CA ARG A 394 -9.40 -10.78 -0.23
C ARG A 394 -9.35 -11.87 0.84
N ASP A 395 -8.95 -13.07 0.43
CA ASP A 395 -8.91 -14.25 1.30
C ASP A 395 -7.76 -14.21 2.34
N GLY A 396 -6.69 -13.44 2.09
CA GLY A 396 -5.48 -13.39 2.93
C GLY A 396 -5.43 -12.22 3.92
N SER A 397 -6.21 -11.16 3.68
CA SER A 397 -6.15 -9.89 4.41
C SER A 397 -6.45 -10.05 5.92
N GLY A 398 -7.42 -10.90 6.29
CA GLY A 398 -7.79 -11.17 7.68
C GLY A 398 -6.68 -11.86 8.46
N SER A 399 -6.13 -12.93 7.90
CA SER A 399 -5.07 -13.71 8.53
C SER A 399 -3.77 -12.90 8.65
N LEU A 400 -3.45 -12.07 7.64
CA LEU A 400 -2.31 -11.14 7.71
C LEU A 400 -2.50 -10.14 8.86
N TRP A 401 -3.68 -9.55 8.94
CA TRP A 401 -4.01 -8.59 9.99
C TRP A 401 -3.90 -9.20 11.39
N GLN A 402 -4.40 -10.42 11.59
CA GLN A 402 -4.27 -11.14 12.85
C GLN A 402 -2.80 -11.31 13.26
N GLN A 403 -1.93 -11.76 12.34
CA GLN A 403 -0.51 -11.90 12.62
C GLN A 403 0.18 -10.58 12.93
N VAL A 404 -0.16 -9.50 12.22
CA VAL A 404 0.35 -8.16 12.49
C VAL A 404 0.00 -7.73 13.92
N ARG A 405 -1.24 -7.96 14.37
CA ARG A 405 -1.67 -7.65 15.74
C ARG A 405 -0.94 -8.46 16.79
N GLU A 406 -0.81 -9.77 16.60
CA GLU A 406 -0.10 -10.66 17.53
C GLU A 406 1.37 -10.28 17.71
N HIS A 407 1.99 -9.76 16.65
CA HIS A 407 3.39 -9.38 16.65
C HIS A 407 3.63 -7.89 16.97
N ALA A 408 2.57 -7.10 17.16
CA ALA A 408 2.71 -5.69 17.50
C ALA A 408 3.04 -5.49 18.98
N ALA A 409 3.97 -4.58 19.26
CA ALA A 409 4.23 -4.14 20.62
C ALA A 409 3.12 -3.16 21.03
N SER A 410 2.46 -3.42 22.16
CA SER A 410 1.33 -2.62 22.67
C SER A 410 1.66 -1.15 22.96
N SER A 411 2.94 -0.81 23.08
CA SER A 411 3.41 0.52 23.47
C SER A 411 3.78 1.46 22.31
N LEU A 412 3.74 1.00 21.06
CA LEU A 412 4.23 1.77 19.91
C LEU A 412 3.14 1.98 18.85
N ASN A 413 2.89 3.24 18.49
CA ASN A 413 2.07 3.59 17.33
C ASN A 413 2.77 3.10 16.06
N THR A 414 2.34 1.94 15.55
CA THR A 414 2.97 1.28 14.41
C THR A 414 2.02 1.26 13.23
N VAL A 415 2.51 1.65 12.07
CA VAL A 415 1.85 1.62 10.77
C VAL A 415 2.58 0.61 9.89
N VAL A 416 1.87 -0.45 9.51
CA VAL A 416 2.33 -1.45 8.55
C VAL A 416 1.89 -1.01 7.17
N LEU A 417 2.85 -0.80 6.27
CA LEU A 417 2.58 -0.47 4.87
C LEU A 417 2.65 -1.77 4.06
N ALA A 418 1.52 -2.22 3.50
CA ALA A 418 1.41 -3.45 2.74
C ALA A 418 1.12 -3.16 1.27
N LEU A 419 1.54 -4.05 0.36
CA LEU A 419 1.28 -3.87 -1.07
C LEU A 419 -0.20 -4.16 -1.36
N GLY A 420 -0.92 -3.23 -1.97
CA GLY A 420 -2.31 -3.45 -2.38
C GLY A 420 -3.16 -2.19 -2.39
N ARG A 421 -4.48 -2.40 -2.48
CA ARG A 421 -5.50 -1.35 -2.55
C ARG A 421 -6.58 -1.54 -1.47
N PRO A 422 -7.24 -0.46 -0.98
CA PRO A 422 -8.28 -0.58 0.04
C PRO A 422 -9.42 -1.53 -0.32
N GLN A 423 -9.79 -1.63 -1.61
CA GLN A 423 -10.89 -2.44 -2.13
C GLN A 423 -10.64 -3.95 -2.06
N GLU A 424 -9.41 -4.36 -1.71
CA GLU A 424 -9.01 -5.76 -1.53
C GLU A 424 -9.32 -6.29 -0.12
N GLY A 425 -9.77 -5.43 0.80
CA GLY A 425 -10.29 -5.85 2.10
C GLY A 425 -11.65 -6.52 1.99
N ASP A 426 -11.79 -7.72 2.57
CA ASP A 426 -12.95 -8.60 2.37
C ASP A 426 -14.03 -8.48 3.48
N THR A 427 -13.63 -8.13 4.69
CA THR A 427 -14.51 -8.08 5.86
C THR A 427 -14.65 -6.68 6.43
N ALA A 428 -15.71 -6.42 7.20
CA ALA A 428 -15.87 -5.15 7.91
C ALA A 428 -14.70 -4.89 8.89
N GLU A 429 -14.12 -5.95 9.48
CA GLU A 429 -12.96 -5.86 10.37
C GLU A 429 -11.67 -5.55 9.60
N THR A 430 -11.42 -6.21 8.48
CA THR A 430 -10.24 -5.91 7.63
C THR A 430 -10.37 -4.56 6.97
N THR A 431 -11.56 -4.17 6.50
CA THR A 431 -11.85 -2.83 6.01
C THR A 431 -11.55 -1.77 7.07
N ARG A 432 -11.92 -2.02 8.34
CA ARG A 432 -11.57 -1.15 9.48
C ARG A 432 -10.09 -1.20 9.84
N ALA A 433 -9.41 -2.33 9.70
CA ALA A 433 -7.97 -2.42 9.93
C ALA A 433 -7.17 -1.68 8.84
N ILE A 434 -7.66 -1.74 7.61
CA ILE A 434 -7.12 -1.17 6.38
C ILE A 434 -7.40 0.34 6.27
N SER A 435 -8.55 0.79 6.80
CA SER A 435 -9.05 2.17 6.65
C SER A 435 -9.21 2.94 7.97
N GLY A 436 -9.09 2.26 9.13
CA GLY A 436 -9.50 2.79 10.43
C GLY A 436 -8.37 3.29 11.32
N TRP A 437 -8.73 3.55 12.59
CA TRP A 437 -7.93 4.30 13.57
C TRP A 437 -7.37 3.45 14.72
N GLU A 438 -7.43 2.12 14.60
CA GLU A 438 -6.89 1.19 15.60
C GLU A 438 -5.38 0.99 15.45
N TRP A 439 -4.69 0.73 16.56
CA TRP A 439 -3.25 0.43 16.58
C TRP A 439 -3.00 -1.07 16.79
N PRO A 440 -2.01 -1.68 16.11
CA PRO A 440 -1.24 -1.14 14.97
C PRO A 440 -2.13 -0.82 13.77
N ARG A 441 -1.68 -0.04 12.79
CA ARG A 441 -2.46 0.24 11.56
C ARG A 441 -1.94 -0.60 10.41
N LEU A 442 -2.81 -1.08 9.54
CA LEU A 442 -2.43 -1.71 8.27
C LEU A 442 -2.87 -0.76 7.14
N LEU A 443 -1.94 -0.25 6.34
CA LEU A 443 -2.25 0.66 5.24
C LEU A 443 -1.79 0.04 3.91
N PRO A 444 -2.71 -0.22 2.97
CA PRO A 444 -2.34 -0.59 1.61
C PRO A 444 -1.59 0.56 0.96
N ILE A 445 -0.53 0.28 0.21
CA ILE A 445 0.09 1.22 -0.71
C ILE A 445 0.36 0.47 -2.01
N SER A 446 0.14 1.13 -3.14
CA SER A 446 0.40 0.52 -4.44
C SER A 446 0.88 1.60 -5.42
N PRO A 447 1.87 1.30 -6.28
CA PRO A 447 2.23 2.15 -7.42
C PRO A 447 1.07 2.45 -8.38
N TRP A 448 0.00 1.65 -8.28
CA TRP A 448 -1.18 1.74 -9.12
C TRP A 448 -2.35 2.48 -8.44
N SER A 449 -2.12 3.18 -7.33
CA SER A 449 -3.17 3.86 -6.53
C SER A 449 -2.79 5.32 -6.29
N LEU A 450 -3.68 6.23 -6.66
CA LEU A 450 -3.45 7.68 -6.60
C LEU A 450 -3.54 8.25 -5.19
N ASP A 451 -4.26 7.56 -4.32
CA ASP A 451 -4.59 7.97 -2.95
C ASP A 451 -3.58 7.46 -1.91
N ALA A 452 -2.57 6.68 -2.29
CA ALA A 452 -1.58 6.13 -1.35
C ALA A 452 -0.89 7.23 -0.51
N VAL A 453 -0.54 8.36 -1.14
CA VAL A 453 0.02 9.53 -0.44
C VAL A 453 -1.02 10.15 0.49
N GLU A 454 -2.25 10.41 0.01
CA GLU A 454 -3.33 10.99 0.82
C GLU A 454 -3.59 10.15 2.08
N ARG A 455 -3.58 8.82 1.97
CA ARG A 455 -3.81 7.88 3.09
C ARG A 455 -2.71 7.93 4.13
N VAL A 456 -1.45 7.89 3.72
CA VAL A 456 -0.30 8.00 4.64
C VAL A 456 -0.26 9.39 5.27
N THR A 457 -0.52 10.44 4.48
CA THR A 457 -0.62 11.81 4.99
C THR A 457 -1.72 11.94 6.04
N ARG A 458 -2.90 11.35 5.83
CA ARG A 458 -3.98 11.35 6.83
C ARG A 458 -3.53 10.78 8.17
N VAL A 459 -2.83 9.65 8.15
CA VAL A 459 -2.37 8.97 9.37
C VAL A 459 -1.36 9.84 10.11
N ILE A 460 -0.38 10.41 9.40
CA ILE A 460 0.60 11.34 9.99
C ILE A 460 -0.13 12.55 10.58
N HIS A 461 -1.05 13.14 9.81
CA HIS A 461 -1.75 14.38 10.16
C HIS A 461 -2.60 14.25 11.42
N GLY A 462 -3.41 13.17 11.52
CA GLY A 462 -4.22 12.93 12.71
C GLY A 462 -3.43 12.45 13.91
N TRP A 463 -2.37 11.64 13.72
CA TRP A 463 -1.47 11.26 14.81
C TRP A 463 -0.73 12.47 15.40
N GLU A 464 -0.25 13.35 14.52
CA GLU A 464 0.40 14.60 14.92
C GLU A 464 -0.59 15.53 15.65
N ALA A 465 -1.80 15.69 15.11
CA ALA A 465 -2.85 16.48 15.75
C ALA A 465 -3.16 15.95 17.16
N ALA A 466 -3.31 14.63 17.31
CA ALA A 466 -3.58 14.01 18.61
C ALA A 466 -2.41 14.21 19.59
N THR A 467 -1.17 14.19 19.09
CA THR A 467 0.02 14.40 19.91
C THR A 467 0.14 15.86 20.38
N ARG A 468 0.04 16.81 19.45
CA ARG A 468 0.27 18.25 19.73
C ARG A 468 -0.88 18.89 20.52
N LEU A 469 -2.10 18.36 20.37
CA LEU A 469 -3.29 18.85 21.06
C LEU A 469 -3.59 18.10 22.37
N ALA A 470 -2.78 17.10 22.73
CA ALA A 470 -2.93 16.37 23.97
C ALA A 470 -2.76 17.29 25.19
N GLY A 471 -3.60 17.09 26.21
CA GLY A 471 -3.49 17.81 27.48
C GLY A 471 -4.03 19.23 27.46
N TYR A 472 -4.87 19.58 26.47
CA TYR A 472 -5.68 20.80 26.54
C TYR A 472 -6.77 20.67 27.64
N PRO A 473 -7.02 21.74 28.42
CA PRO A 473 -6.29 23.00 28.45
C PRO A 473 -4.98 22.85 29.26
N PRO A 474 -3.85 23.43 28.79
CA PRO A 474 -2.61 23.43 29.56
C PRO A 474 -2.83 24.12 30.90
N ARG A 475 -2.51 23.44 32.00
CA ARG A 475 -2.84 23.88 33.36
C ARG A 475 -1.71 23.65 34.34
N ALA A 476 -1.67 24.45 35.40
CA ALA A 476 -0.80 24.27 36.54
C ALA A 476 -1.55 24.58 37.83
N VAL A 477 -1.13 23.93 38.91
CA VAL A 477 -1.61 24.24 40.26
C VAL A 477 -0.96 25.55 40.70
N VAL A 478 -1.78 26.56 40.94
CA VAL A 478 -1.39 27.92 41.36
C VAL A 478 -2.09 28.22 42.67
N ARG A 479 -1.49 27.75 43.77
CA ARG A 479 -1.98 27.93 45.14
C ARG A 479 -0.84 28.45 46.05
N PRO A 480 -1.10 29.41 46.94
CA PRO A 480 -2.31 30.24 47.04
C PRO A 480 -2.48 31.17 45.83
N ASP A 481 -3.64 31.82 45.69
CA ASP A 481 -3.85 32.82 44.65
C ASP A 481 -2.88 34.01 44.81
N PRO A 482 -2.02 34.31 43.82
CA PRO A 482 -1.04 35.40 43.92
C PRO A 482 -1.67 36.80 43.87
N GLY A 483 -2.98 36.91 43.58
CA GLY A 483 -3.68 38.20 43.48
C GLY A 483 -3.39 38.94 42.17
N VAL A 484 -3.09 38.20 41.11
CA VAL A 484 -2.93 38.72 39.74
C VAL A 484 -4.25 38.59 39.01
N SER A 485 -4.72 39.66 38.36
CA SER A 485 -5.92 39.61 37.52
C SER A 485 -5.65 38.77 36.28
N LEU A 486 -6.42 37.68 36.11
CA LEU A 486 -6.25 36.77 34.98
C LEU A 486 -6.91 37.33 33.71
N PRO A 487 -6.22 37.30 32.56
CA PRO A 487 -6.80 37.72 31.28
C PRO A 487 -7.83 36.70 30.78
N LYS A 488 -8.69 37.10 29.82
CA LYS A 488 -9.80 36.27 29.30
C LYS A 488 -9.38 34.92 28.71
N TRP A 489 -8.14 34.79 28.27
CA TRP A 489 -7.59 33.55 27.71
C TRP A 489 -7.04 32.59 28.78
N MET A 490 -7.08 32.97 30.07
CA MET A 490 -6.82 32.12 31.22
C MET A 490 -8.07 31.98 32.10
N GLN A 491 -8.24 30.83 32.72
CA GLN A 491 -9.32 30.60 33.68
C GLN A 491 -8.81 29.87 34.92
N ARG A 492 -9.30 30.29 36.09
CA ARG A 492 -9.06 29.61 37.37
C ARG A 492 -10.26 28.74 37.71
N VAL A 493 -9.99 27.49 38.10
CA VAL A 493 -10.97 26.56 38.66
C VAL A 493 -10.30 25.90 39.88
N GLY A 494 -10.83 26.18 41.06
CA GLY A 494 -10.19 25.83 42.34
C GLY A 494 -8.75 26.37 42.43
N ASP A 495 -7.82 25.46 42.77
CA ASP A 495 -6.40 25.77 42.92
C ASP A 495 -5.62 25.77 41.60
N SER A 496 -6.27 25.50 40.46
CA SER A 496 -5.60 25.40 39.16
C SER A 496 -5.92 26.57 38.25
N VAL A 497 -4.92 27.02 37.50
CA VAL A 497 -5.09 27.99 36.42
C VAL A 497 -4.75 27.30 35.10
N ALA A 498 -5.60 27.47 34.11
CA ALA A 498 -5.43 26.89 32.78
C ALA A 498 -5.48 27.95 31.68
N ILE A 499 -4.78 27.68 30.58
CA ILE A 499 -4.83 28.47 29.35
C ILE A 499 -5.95 27.89 28.49
N VAL A 500 -7.02 28.66 28.33
CA VAL A 500 -8.23 28.20 27.65
C VAL A 500 -8.31 28.71 26.22
N ALA A 501 -7.62 29.80 25.89
CA ALA A 501 -7.54 30.35 24.55
C ALA A 501 -6.09 30.75 24.20
N PRO A 502 -5.74 30.80 22.90
CA PRO A 502 -4.44 31.30 22.47
C PRO A 502 -4.31 32.79 22.81
N ALA A 503 -3.08 33.21 23.09
CA ALA A 503 -2.74 34.58 23.47
C ALA A 503 -1.60 35.09 22.62
N ASN A 504 -1.75 36.28 22.04
CA ASN A 504 -0.68 36.86 21.23
C ASN A 504 0.49 37.36 22.10
N ALA A 505 1.64 37.63 21.46
CA ALA A 505 2.84 38.10 22.15
C ALA A 505 2.60 39.34 23.04
N THR A 506 1.73 40.28 22.62
CA THR A 506 1.39 41.49 23.39
C THR A 506 0.61 41.16 24.67
N GLU A 507 -0.36 40.25 24.58
CA GLU A 507 -1.14 39.79 25.73
C GLU A 507 -0.28 39.03 26.73
N GLN A 508 0.64 38.19 26.23
CA GLN A 508 1.61 37.48 27.06
C GLN A 508 2.55 38.46 27.79
N GLN A 509 3.06 39.47 27.09
CA GLN A 509 3.91 40.51 27.70
C GLN A 509 3.18 41.32 28.78
N ARG A 510 1.90 41.64 28.58
CA ARG A 510 1.09 42.33 29.60
C ARG A 510 0.95 41.52 30.88
N LEU A 511 0.69 40.21 30.76
CA LEU A 511 0.62 39.34 31.94
C LEU A 511 1.98 39.21 32.63
N LEU A 512 3.08 39.11 31.88
CA LEU A 512 4.44 39.10 32.44
C LEU A 512 4.74 40.36 33.24
N ALA A 513 4.42 41.54 32.70
CA ALA A 513 4.62 42.82 33.38
C ALA A 513 3.81 42.88 34.68
N GLU A 514 2.57 42.40 34.66
CA GLU A 514 1.72 42.34 35.84
C GLU A 514 2.25 41.36 36.90
N CYS A 515 2.72 40.19 36.48
CA CYS A 515 3.38 39.22 37.37
C CYS A 515 4.67 39.79 37.99
N ALA A 516 5.45 40.57 37.23
CA ALA A 516 6.65 41.22 37.72
C ALA A 516 6.32 42.33 38.75
N ARG A 517 5.30 43.15 38.45
CA ARG A 517 4.78 44.17 39.37
C ARG A 517 4.33 43.54 40.70
N ARG A 518 3.50 42.51 40.64
CA ARG A 518 3.00 41.82 41.83
C ARG A 518 4.10 41.07 42.58
N GLY A 519 5.08 40.52 41.87
CA GLY A 519 6.28 39.92 42.49
C GLY A 519 7.03 40.91 43.36
N GLY A 520 7.31 42.11 42.84
CA GLY A 520 7.99 43.16 43.61
C GLY A 520 7.19 43.67 44.83
N GLU A 521 5.85 43.66 44.77
CA GLU A 521 5.00 43.95 45.92
C GLU A 521 5.09 42.87 47.01
N LEU A 522 5.01 41.59 46.62
CA LEU A 522 5.11 40.47 47.54
C LEU A 522 6.49 40.36 48.19
N GLU A 523 7.57 40.67 47.47
CA GLU A 523 8.93 40.73 48.04
C GLU A 523 9.04 41.84 49.10
N ARG A 524 8.41 43.00 48.89
CA ARG A 524 8.33 44.07 49.90
C ARG A 524 7.50 43.64 51.10
N GLU A 525 6.34 43.01 50.87
CA GLU A 525 5.50 42.45 51.95
C GLU A 525 6.26 41.40 52.76
N GLN A 526 7.04 40.52 52.11
CA GLN A 526 7.89 39.53 52.76
C GLN A 526 8.96 40.19 53.63
N GLN A 527 9.65 41.20 53.11
CA GLN A 527 10.69 41.92 53.85
C GLN A 527 10.11 42.68 55.04
N GLN A 528 8.94 43.31 54.88
CA GLN A 528 8.22 43.99 55.97
C GLN A 528 7.74 42.99 57.03
N ALA A 529 7.18 41.86 56.64
CA ALA A 529 6.76 40.80 57.56
C ALA A 529 7.94 40.21 58.33
N ARG A 530 9.09 40.01 57.66
CA ARG A 530 10.34 39.57 58.28
C ARG A 530 10.85 40.57 59.32
N ASN A 531 10.86 41.86 58.99
CA ASN A 531 11.24 42.93 59.93
C ASN A 531 10.27 43.02 61.12
N ALA A 532 8.97 42.79 60.89
CA ALA A 532 7.91 42.86 61.90
C ALA A 532 7.64 41.53 62.64
N ARG A 533 8.41 40.46 62.39
CA ARG A 533 8.20 39.08 62.90
C ARG A 533 6.77 38.55 62.71
N ARG A 534 6.13 38.90 61.59
CA ARG A 534 4.80 38.41 61.21
C ARG A 534 4.90 37.19 60.28
N PRO A 535 3.93 36.28 60.32
CA PRO A 535 3.87 35.18 59.36
C PRO A 535 3.61 35.73 57.95
N PHE A 536 4.40 35.27 56.98
CA PHE A 536 4.23 35.51 55.54
C PHE A 536 4.19 34.17 54.83
N ASP A 537 3.31 34.01 53.85
CA ASP A 537 3.19 32.79 53.07
C ASP A 537 4.13 32.83 51.85
N PRO A 538 5.28 32.12 51.88
CA PRO A 538 6.19 32.07 50.74
C PRO A 538 5.55 31.41 49.50
N GLY A 539 4.46 30.66 49.66
CA GLY A 539 3.72 30.04 48.57
C GLY A 539 3.22 31.05 47.54
N ARG A 540 2.96 32.31 47.92
CA ARG A 540 2.50 33.36 46.99
C ARG A 540 3.52 33.71 45.90
N LEU A 541 4.81 33.75 46.25
CA LEU A 541 5.89 33.97 45.29
C LEU A 541 6.06 32.74 44.38
N SER A 542 6.00 31.54 44.96
CA SER A 542 6.02 30.30 44.18
C SER A 542 4.82 30.20 43.22
N ALA A 543 3.64 30.66 43.62
CA ALA A 543 2.45 30.66 42.78
C ALA A 543 2.60 31.59 41.56
N LEU A 544 3.24 32.76 41.72
CA LEU A 544 3.60 33.62 40.59
C LEU A 544 4.55 32.93 39.61
N ASP A 545 5.54 32.19 40.12
CA ASP A 545 6.46 31.47 39.25
C ASP A 545 5.79 30.30 38.53
N GLN A 546 4.83 29.62 39.15
CA GLN A 546 3.99 28.62 38.47
C GLN A 546 3.14 29.26 37.37
N LEU A 547 2.56 30.45 37.61
CA LEU A 547 1.80 31.17 36.60
C LEU A 547 2.68 31.58 35.41
N LYS A 548 3.91 32.05 35.65
CA LYS A 548 4.87 32.37 34.59
C LYS A 548 5.26 31.14 33.77
N LYS A 549 5.39 29.96 34.40
CA LYS A 549 5.70 28.70 33.72
C LYS A 549 4.61 28.24 32.75
N LEU A 550 3.38 28.76 32.85
CA LEU A 550 2.33 28.48 31.89
C LEU A 550 2.49 29.23 30.56
N LEU A 551 3.14 30.41 30.56
CA LEU A 551 3.22 31.27 29.38
C LEU A 551 3.84 30.61 28.13
N PRO A 552 4.94 29.83 28.22
CA PRO A 552 5.47 29.11 27.06
C PRO A 552 4.46 28.12 26.45
N LEU A 553 3.49 27.64 27.23
CA LEU A 553 2.44 26.74 26.74
C LEU A 553 1.36 27.48 25.93
N ALA A 554 1.17 28.80 26.15
CA ALA A 554 0.24 29.61 25.37
C ALA A 554 0.70 29.74 23.91
N ALA A 555 2.00 29.87 23.68
CA ALA A 555 2.59 29.91 22.35
C ALA A 555 2.34 28.60 21.56
N ARG A 556 2.27 27.45 22.24
CA ARG A 556 1.93 26.16 21.59
C ARG A 556 0.49 26.11 21.06
N MET A 557 -0.41 26.93 21.61
CA MET A 557 -1.79 26.98 21.12
C MET A 557 -1.93 27.83 19.84
N GLU A 558 -1.00 28.73 19.55
CA GLU A 558 -1.04 29.52 18.32
C GLU A 558 -0.92 28.66 17.06
N SER A 559 -0.11 27.58 17.10
CA SER A 559 -0.01 26.65 15.96
C SER A 559 -1.32 25.93 15.65
N CYS A 560 -2.27 25.90 16.61
CA CYS A 560 -3.58 25.27 16.45
C CYS A 560 -4.58 26.16 15.70
N LEU A 561 -4.27 27.45 15.52
CA LEU A 561 -5.12 28.42 14.83
C LEU A 561 -4.98 28.37 13.31
N ARG A 562 -3.87 27.83 12.80
CA ARG A 562 -3.65 27.71 11.36
C ARG A 562 -4.57 26.63 10.81
N CYS A 563 -5.28 26.94 9.72
CA CYS A 563 -6.19 25.98 9.11
C CYS A 563 -5.42 24.74 8.64
N PRO A 564 -5.85 23.52 9.02
CA PRO A 564 -5.15 22.28 8.67
C PRO A 564 -5.33 21.83 7.21
N VAL A 565 -6.23 22.47 6.46
CA VAL A 565 -6.56 22.13 5.05
C VAL A 565 -5.92 23.11 4.08
N CYS A 566 -6.11 24.42 4.28
CA CYS A 566 -5.64 25.47 3.35
C CYS A 566 -4.49 26.33 3.90
N GLU A 567 -4.02 26.04 5.12
CA GLU A 567 -2.86 26.67 5.76
C GLU A 567 -2.95 28.19 6.00
N THR A 568 -4.12 28.82 5.80
CA THR A 568 -4.28 30.27 6.00
C THR A 568 -4.41 30.67 7.46
N ALA A 569 -4.33 32.00 7.67
CA ALA A 569 -4.38 32.72 8.94
C ALA A 569 -5.58 32.34 9.86
N PRO A 570 -5.51 32.68 11.16
CA PRO A 570 -6.36 32.15 12.23
C PRO A 570 -7.86 32.09 11.93
N GLY A 571 -8.45 30.93 12.17
CA GLY A 571 -9.90 30.81 12.31
C GLY A 571 -10.44 31.53 13.55
N SER A 572 -11.77 31.61 13.70
CA SER A 572 -12.35 31.92 15.01
C SER A 572 -11.97 30.81 15.99
N PHE A 573 -11.54 31.13 17.21
CA PHE A 573 -11.26 30.14 18.25
C PHE A 573 -12.32 30.26 19.34
N GLU A 574 -13.00 29.16 19.64
CA GLU A 574 -14.05 29.09 20.64
C GLU A 574 -13.70 28.03 21.70
N PRO A 575 -13.28 28.43 22.91
CA PRO A 575 -13.13 27.50 24.02
C PRO A 575 -14.51 27.04 24.51
N ARG A 576 -14.61 25.76 24.89
CA ARG A 576 -15.84 25.15 25.39
C ARG A 576 -15.57 24.48 26.74
N PRO A 577 -15.94 25.14 27.85
CA PRO A 577 -15.79 24.55 29.17
C PRO A 577 -16.75 23.37 29.35
N ALA A 578 -16.34 22.42 30.17
CA ALA A 578 -17.25 21.40 30.66
C ALA A 578 -18.26 22.01 31.65
N GLY A 579 -19.49 21.49 31.68
CA GLY A 579 -20.51 21.94 32.64
C GLY A 579 -20.17 21.64 34.10
N ASN A 580 -19.25 20.70 34.33
CA ASN A 580 -18.68 20.38 35.63
C ASN A 580 -17.25 20.95 35.68
N GLU A 581 -16.75 21.36 36.84
CA GLU A 581 -15.40 21.92 37.08
C GLU A 581 -14.22 20.96 36.76
N ASP A 582 -14.45 19.96 35.91
CA ASP A 582 -13.49 18.96 35.45
C ASP A 582 -12.81 19.41 34.15
N TRP A 583 -11.53 19.74 34.26
CA TRP A 583 -10.68 20.14 33.13
C TRP A 583 -10.58 19.08 32.04
N ASP A 584 -10.74 17.79 32.34
CA ASP A 584 -10.53 16.70 31.37
C ASP A 584 -11.65 16.64 30.31
N GLN A 585 -12.74 17.38 30.53
CA GLN A 585 -13.89 17.46 29.63
C GLN A 585 -13.95 18.77 28.83
N TRP A 586 -12.89 19.57 28.88
CA TRP A 586 -12.79 20.80 28.11
C TRP A 586 -12.49 20.52 26.65
N SER A 587 -13.09 21.31 25.78
CA SER A 587 -12.90 21.22 24.34
C SER A 587 -12.77 22.61 23.73
N TRP A 588 -12.46 22.67 22.44
CA TRP A 588 -12.45 23.92 21.69
C TRP A 588 -12.74 23.65 20.23
N TRP A 589 -13.16 24.67 19.52
CA TRP A 589 -13.45 24.61 18.08
C TRP A 589 -12.86 25.80 17.34
N CYS A 590 -12.51 25.57 16.09
CA CYS A 590 -12.06 26.59 15.16
C CYS A 590 -12.79 26.47 13.82
N ARG A 591 -13.03 27.61 13.18
CA ARG A 591 -13.57 27.67 11.81
C ARG A 591 -12.72 28.55 10.92
N CYS A 592 -12.29 28.03 9.78
CA CYS A 592 -11.51 28.77 8.80
C CYS A 592 -12.41 29.77 8.06
N LYS A 593 -11.94 31.01 7.90
CA LYS A 593 -12.66 32.03 7.09
C LYS A 593 -12.54 31.82 5.58
N ARG A 594 -11.55 31.06 5.10
CA ARG A 594 -11.27 30.87 3.68
C ARG A 594 -11.92 29.62 3.09
N CYS A 595 -11.68 28.47 3.71
CA CYS A 595 -12.18 27.18 3.22
C CYS A 595 -13.32 26.61 4.08
N GLU A 596 -13.80 27.38 5.06
CA GLU A 596 -14.91 27.01 5.96
C GLU A 596 -14.71 25.70 6.72
N SER A 597 -13.50 25.16 6.70
CA SER A 597 -13.20 23.92 7.41
C SER A 597 -13.19 24.18 8.91
N GLU A 598 -13.69 23.20 9.64
CA GLU A 598 -13.90 23.26 11.07
C GLU A 598 -13.01 22.23 11.75
N TRP A 599 -12.35 22.58 12.86
CA TRP A 599 -11.47 21.65 13.56
C TRP A 599 -11.37 21.98 15.04
N GLY A 600 -11.03 20.99 15.85
CA GLY A 600 -10.90 21.19 17.28
C GLY A 600 -10.78 19.90 18.05
N LEU A 601 -11.14 19.95 19.33
CA LEU A 601 -11.17 18.79 20.22
C LEU A 601 -12.62 18.40 20.52
N ARG A 602 -12.85 17.09 20.63
CA ARG A 602 -14.09 16.51 21.13
C ARG A 602 -13.81 15.58 22.29
N VAL A 603 -14.72 15.49 23.24
CA VAL A 603 -14.60 14.58 24.38
C VAL A 603 -15.37 13.29 24.09
N CYS A 604 -14.74 12.14 24.30
CA CYS A 604 -15.39 10.85 24.14
C CYS A 604 -16.35 10.57 25.31
N GLY A 605 -17.62 10.25 25.03
CA GLY A 605 -18.57 9.86 26.07
C GLY A 605 -18.20 8.58 26.83
N GLU A 606 -17.40 7.69 26.23
CA GLU A 606 -17.02 6.42 26.84
C GLU A 606 -15.73 6.52 27.67
N CYS A 607 -14.61 6.87 27.03
CA CYS A 607 -13.30 6.90 27.70
C CYS A 607 -12.96 8.27 28.29
N ARG A 608 -13.82 9.29 28.08
CA ARG A 608 -13.63 10.69 28.52
C ARG A 608 -12.39 11.40 27.97
N ALA A 609 -11.60 10.75 27.13
CA ALA A 609 -10.45 11.38 26.50
C ALA A 609 -10.89 12.41 25.45
N ALA A 610 -10.21 13.55 25.43
CA ALA A 610 -10.31 14.52 24.34
C ALA A 610 -9.55 14.00 23.10
N TYR A 611 -10.16 14.08 21.93
CA TYR A 611 -9.57 13.66 20.66
C TYR A 611 -9.79 14.72 19.58
N PRO A 612 -8.84 14.88 18.65
CA PRO A 612 -8.93 15.87 17.59
C PRO A 612 -9.92 15.46 16.49
N VAL A 613 -10.63 16.43 15.96
CA VAL A 613 -11.55 16.28 14.82
C VAL A 613 -11.30 17.39 13.81
N LEU A 614 -11.37 17.04 12.53
CA LEU A 614 -11.29 17.95 11.40
C LEU A 614 -12.41 17.62 10.42
N GLU A 615 -13.19 18.63 10.09
CA GLU A 615 -14.29 18.63 9.13
C GLU A 615 -13.94 19.59 7.97
N PRO A 616 -13.63 19.09 6.77
CA PRO A 616 -13.36 19.94 5.63
C PRO A 616 -14.64 20.65 5.16
N GLY A 617 -14.53 21.96 4.95
CA GLY A 617 -15.66 22.80 4.54
C GLY A 617 -16.12 22.50 3.12
N GLY A 618 -17.43 22.62 2.88
CA GLY A 618 -18.04 22.34 1.57
C GLY A 618 -18.11 20.86 1.18
N CYS A 619 -17.69 19.94 2.06
CA CYS A 619 -17.82 18.49 1.83
C CYS A 619 -19.22 18.03 2.19
N GLN A 620 -20.03 17.64 1.21
CA GLN A 620 -21.27 16.90 1.47
C GLN A 620 -20.91 15.53 2.06
N GLY A 621 -21.64 15.05 3.07
CA GLY A 621 -21.39 13.71 3.61
C GLY A 621 -21.70 12.62 2.57
N PRO A 622 -20.96 11.49 2.54
CA PRO A 622 -21.25 10.42 1.61
C PRO A 622 -22.61 9.78 1.91
N ALA A 623 -23.24 9.22 0.87
CA ALA A 623 -24.50 8.51 0.99
C ALA A 623 -24.39 7.36 2.01
N THR A 624 -25.47 7.04 2.72
CA THR A 624 -25.48 6.04 3.80
C THR A 624 -24.96 4.66 3.36
N GLY A 625 -25.17 4.28 2.10
CA GLY A 625 -24.64 3.04 1.51
C GLY A 625 -23.14 3.06 1.23
N GLU A 626 -22.56 4.22 0.93
CA GLU A 626 -21.14 4.37 0.58
C GLU A 626 -20.22 4.32 1.81
N ARG A 627 -20.73 4.71 2.99
CA ARG A 627 -20.00 4.67 4.28
C ARG A 627 -19.56 3.27 4.74
N ARG A 628 -19.99 2.23 4.03
CA ARG A 628 -19.65 0.82 4.31
C ARG A 628 -18.69 0.22 3.29
N ALA A 629 -18.43 0.89 2.17
CA ALA A 629 -17.53 0.40 1.14
C ALA A 629 -16.07 0.57 1.55
N ALA A 630 -15.21 -0.40 1.28
CA ALA A 630 -13.79 -0.28 1.60
C ALA A 630 -13.14 0.93 0.89
N GLY A 631 -12.28 1.66 1.61
CA GLY A 631 -11.62 2.87 1.10
C GLY A 631 -12.50 4.12 0.96
N TRP A 632 -13.76 4.12 1.44
CA TRP A 632 -14.65 5.28 1.27
C TRP A 632 -14.11 6.57 1.90
N VAL A 633 -13.45 6.46 3.07
CA VAL A 633 -12.82 7.61 3.75
C VAL A 633 -11.73 8.23 2.88
N ASP A 634 -10.97 7.39 2.18
CA ASP A 634 -9.87 7.79 1.30
C ASP A 634 -10.39 8.49 0.05
N ARG A 635 -11.46 7.95 -0.53
CA ARG A 635 -12.14 8.53 -1.69
C ARG A 635 -12.78 9.88 -1.38
N HIS A 636 -13.38 10.02 -0.19
CA HIS A 636 -14.17 11.20 0.14
C HIS A 636 -13.36 12.32 0.78
N TYR A 637 -12.53 12.00 1.77
CA TYR A 637 -11.80 13.00 2.55
C TYR A 637 -10.31 13.05 2.24
N GLY A 638 -9.72 11.95 1.74
CA GLY A 638 -8.28 11.86 1.52
C GLY A 638 -7.51 12.12 2.81
N ARG A 639 -6.60 13.11 2.77
CA ARG A 639 -5.81 13.57 3.93
C ARG A 639 -6.52 14.56 4.84
N ASP A 640 -7.64 15.15 4.42
CA ASP A 640 -8.29 16.29 5.11
C ASP A 640 -9.20 15.82 6.26
N LEU A 641 -8.70 14.94 7.13
CA LEU A 641 -9.46 14.28 8.18
C LEU A 641 -8.57 13.82 9.35
N TRP A 642 -8.93 14.17 10.60
CA TRP A 642 -8.18 13.77 11.81
C TRP A 642 -8.76 12.59 12.59
N ALA A 643 -10.02 12.26 12.36
CA ALA A 643 -10.70 11.14 12.99
C ALA A 643 -11.70 10.54 12.00
N GLU A 644 -11.93 9.22 12.06
CA GLU A 644 -12.91 8.56 11.20
C GLU A 644 -14.33 9.05 11.50
N PRO A 645 -15.17 9.36 10.52
CA PRO A 645 -16.60 9.48 10.76
C PRO A 645 -17.21 8.11 11.07
N CYS A 646 -18.25 8.11 11.90
CA CYS A 646 -18.95 6.91 12.33
C CYS A 646 -19.93 6.43 11.26
N GLY A 647 -19.62 5.31 10.60
CA GLY A 647 -20.46 4.74 9.55
C GLY A 647 -21.84 4.22 9.98
N GLY A 648 -22.10 4.10 11.30
CA GLY A 648 -23.38 3.65 11.85
C GLY A 648 -24.31 4.77 12.32
N SER A 649 -23.81 6.00 12.43
CA SER A 649 -24.58 7.10 12.99
C SER A 649 -25.42 7.81 11.93
N GLU A 650 -26.68 8.08 12.27
CA GLU A 650 -27.55 8.98 11.49
C GLU A 650 -27.05 10.42 11.51
N SER A 651 -26.19 10.79 12.47
CA SER A 651 -25.53 12.09 12.51
C SER A 651 -24.32 12.10 11.57
N PRO A 652 -24.29 12.94 10.52
CA PRO A 652 -23.12 13.09 9.65
C PRO A 652 -21.89 13.63 10.39
N ASP A 653 -22.08 14.20 11.58
CA ASP A 653 -21.03 14.85 12.39
C ASP A 653 -20.46 13.93 13.47
N ALA A 654 -20.77 12.63 13.50
CA ALA A 654 -20.26 11.71 14.51
C ALA A 654 -18.88 11.16 14.12
N PHE A 655 -17.88 11.26 15.01
CA PHE A 655 -16.52 10.77 14.79
C PHE A 655 -16.14 9.69 15.80
N ARG A 656 -15.37 8.71 15.33
CA ARG A 656 -14.79 7.66 16.15
C ARG A 656 -13.66 8.23 16.99
N CYS A 657 -13.67 7.93 18.29
CA CYS A 657 -12.60 8.36 19.18
C CYS A 657 -11.26 7.71 18.79
N SER A 658 -10.22 8.51 18.59
CA SER A 658 -8.88 8.01 18.25
C SER A 658 -8.16 7.28 19.40
N HIS A 659 -8.67 7.38 20.63
CA HIS A 659 -8.12 6.68 21.80
C HIS A 659 -8.75 5.30 22.02
N CYS A 660 -10.08 5.18 21.98
CA CYS A 660 -10.78 3.94 22.31
C CYS A 660 -11.47 3.25 21.12
N GLY A 661 -11.48 3.88 19.93
CA GLY A 661 -12.10 3.31 18.73
C GLY A 661 -13.63 3.28 18.73
N ARG A 662 -14.30 3.81 19.76
CA ARG A 662 -15.77 3.79 19.88
C ARG A 662 -16.43 5.02 19.26
N CYS A 663 -17.65 4.82 18.77
CA CYS A 663 -18.53 5.89 18.28
C CYS A 663 -19.34 6.52 19.42
N PRO A 664 -19.69 7.81 19.32
CA PRO A 664 -20.25 8.60 20.41
C PRO A 664 -21.78 8.48 20.56
N GLU A 665 -22.44 7.41 20.13
CA GLU A 665 -23.92 7.23 20.18
C GLU A 665 -24.52 7.19 21.61
N ARG A 666 -23.75 7.60 22.63
CA ARG A 666 -24.19 7.93 24.00
C ARG A 666 -23.70 9.30 24.48
N GLY A 667 -23.74 10.30 23.61
CA GLY A 667 -23.60 11.72 23.99
C GLY A 667 -22.30 12.36 23.52
N CYS A 668 -22.43 13.22 22.51
CA CYS A 668 -21.49 14.31 22.24
C CYS A 668 -22.27 15.63 22.40
N SER A 669 -21.73 16.57 23.17
CA SER A 669 -22.32 17.90 23.44
C SER A 669 -22.51 18.75 22.17
N HIS A 670 -21.83 18.42 21.06
CA HIS A 670 -22.06 19.07 19.76
C HIS A 670 -23.25 18.45 18.99
N CYS A 671 -23.46 17.13 19.05
CA CYS A 671 -24.51 16.44 18.29
C CYS A 671 -25.92 16.80 18.77
N LEU A 672 -26.09 17.16 20.04
CA LEU A 672 -27.36 17.60 20.60
C LEU A 672 -27.73 19.06 20.23
N GLY A 673 -26.76 19.89 19.83
CA GLY A 673 -26.98 21.31 19.54
C GLY A 673 -27.47 21.61 18.12
N ARG A 674 -27.09 20.79 17.12
CA ARG A 674 -27.52 20.98 15.72
C ARG A 674 -28.89 20.38 15.39
N LEU A 675 -29.42 19.47 16.21
CA LEU A 675 -30.75 18.87 16.00
C LEU A 675 -31.93 19.81 16.34
N LEU A 676 -31.67 21.04 16.79
CA LEU A 676 -32.69 22.00 17.23
C LEU A 676 -32.73 23.32 16.43
N GLN A 677 -32.11 23.40 15.25
CA GLN A 677 -32.34 24.53 14.35
C GLN A 677 -33.04 24.06 13.06
N PRO A 678 -34.25 24.56 12.74
CA PRO A 678 -34.84 24.30 11.43
C PRO A 678 -33.98 24.98 10.34
N PRO A 679 -33.94 24.40 9.13
CA PRO A 679 -33.22 25.02 8.01
C PRO A 679 -33.83 26.39 7.70
N ALA A 680 -32.97 27.39 7.56
CA ALA A 680 -33.31 28.70 7.00
C ALA A 680 -33.18 28.68 5.48
#